data_AF-A0A2W4WM13-F1
#
_entry.id   AF-A0A2W4WM13-F1
#
_cell.length_a   1.000
_cell.length_b   1.000
_cell.length_c   1.000
_cell.angle_alpha   90.00
_cell.angle_beta   90.00
_cell.angle_gamma   90.00
#
_symmetry.space_group_name_H-M   'P 1'
#
loop_
_entity.id
_entity.type
_entity.pdbx_description
1 polymer ?
#
loop_
_entity_poly.entity_id
_entity_poly.type
_entity_poly.pdbx_seq_one_letter_code
_entity_poly.pdbx_strand_id
1 'polypeptide(L)'
;MSPTNWHILETVELPTWLIEKVGNFAAQLLYQRGIFEPKQVAAFLDTEAYRPTSAFAFPEMQQAIARIQQAYAQGETIAIWGDFDADGITATSVLWEGLGQFFAQGDRLVFYIPDRLKESHGISIRGLDELRSQCEAAGKSLELIITCDTGSTNLEALKYASELGIDIIVTDHHTLPDERPPVVAIINPRYLPNDHPLFHLSGVAVAYKLMEALYETLPEVPNQPLEDLLDLVAIGLVADLVQLKDDCRYLAQKGIEVLRQKKRLGVRMLLEQCKKVGDRPIDISFGIAPRINAVSRIWGDVRKCVELLTTRDEKVCKSLIEQTEMANVQRKALQKKVFKQVQSKIEQLDLSTTGIIVLADPQWSVGVLGLVAGQVVVEYGRPTILCTVEDGIAKGSARSLEGVNLYDLLKGQEHLLLSFGGHPLAGGLSFRLENLLVLIESLDRRFWSQYGQLQSKAIAIDLEVKITDLTKELFNEFKQLDPFGMGNPYPRLLVRDCKFLEVSNANIRTQKGQKVEYIKTQYVLSDRLGNQIYGDWWGHYSYELPDTFCDVVIELVDNPFRRRYDVRLIDFHAQSAPLSADLPSLASTSLKSSDRANLKIIDLRGRDLVEFDQGLITTCDRCPQSWQDLNTIIDRANQSQQSLALVYPPPVQMNGINVWKILVGIAKYLSRTGKEIRRSQLVEKLGIDDQDVLQLGFDELRQYGYVVDIDDDHEDLDQKICISSIPKTEHLSVPSQLFIQAANELLFQQQFFDRQLLSFSQVA
;
A
#
# COMPACT_ATOMS: atom_id res chain seq x y z
N MET A 1 2.66 -14.38 -3.54
CA MET A 1 1.49 -13.54 -3.19
C MET A 1 1.07 -13.94 -1.78
N SER A 2 0.96 -12.97 -0.86
CA SER A 2 0.34 -13.22 0.44
C SER A 2 -1.13 -13.61 0.19
N PRO A 3 -1.68 -14.63 0.86
CA PRO A 3 -3.11 -14.89 0.80
C PRO A 3 -3.82 -13.63 1.35
N THR A 4 -4.38 -12.84 0.46
CA THR A 4 -5.12 -11.63 0.80
C THR A 4 -6.44 -12.05 1.40
N ASN A 5 -6.62 -11.80 2.70
CA ASN A 5 -7.93 -12.04 3.33
C ASN A 5 -8.93 -11.02 2.76
N TRP A 6 -10.08 -11.48 2.31
CA TRP A 6 -11.17 -10.60 1.88
C TRP A 6 -12.20 -10.48 3.00
N HIS A 7 -12.62 -9.25 3.31
CA HIS A 7 -13.64 -8.99 4.32
C HIS A 7 -14.81 -8.25 3.67
N ILE A 8 -15.92 -8.95 3.49
CA ILE A 8 -17.14 -8.40 2.90
C ILE A 8 -17.87 -7.62 3.97
N LEU A 9 -18.12 -6.33 3.71
CA LEU A 9 -18.92 -5.49 4.59
C LEU A 9 -20.38 -5.96 4.56
N GLU A 10 -21.00 -5.99 5.74
CA GLU A 10 -22.41 -6.39 5.86
C GLU A 10 -23.31 -5.42 5.08
N THR A 11 -24.29 -5.97 4.37
CA THR A 11 -25.35 -5.20 3.74
C THR A 11 -26.50 -5.04 4.73
N VAL A 12 -27.08 -3.85 4.80
CA VAL A 12 -28.10 -3.51 5.79
C VAL A 12 -29.39 -3.12 5.09
N GLU A 13 -30.51 -3.20 5.79
CA GLU A 13 -31.77 -2.69 5.28
C GLU A 13 -31.72 -1.15 5.23
N LEU A 14 -31.94 -0.58 4.05
CA LEU A 14 -31.78 0.86 3.81
C LEU A 14 -33.12 1.60 3.87
N PRO A 15 -33.14 2.84 4.38
CA PRO A 15 -34.33 3.69 4.31
C PRO A 15 -34.76 3.93 2.85
N THR A 16 -36.06 3.78 2.57
CA THR A 16 -36.62 3.95 1.22
C THR A 16 -36.27 5.31 0.60
N TRP A 17 -36.31 6.38 1.39
CA TRP A 17 -36.00 7.73 0.91
C TRP A 17 -34.56 7.86 0.42
N LEU A 18 -33.61 7.11 1.00
CA LEU A 18 -32.20 7.16 0.61
C LEU A 18 -31.99 6.45 -0.73
N ILE A 19 -32.62 5.29 -0.91
CA ILE A 19 -32.63 4.56 -2.18
C ILE A 19 -33.24 5.43 -3.28
N GLU A 20 -34.40 6.06 -3.02
CA GLU A 20 -35.05 6.96 -3.98
C GLU A 20 -34.18 8.17 -4.33
N LYS A 21 -33.31 8.61 -3.41
CA LYS A 21 -32.47 9.79 -3.59
C LYS A 21 -31.22 9.51 -4.44
N VAL A 22 -30.51 8.40 -4.20
CA VAL A 22 -29.19 8.14 -4.81
C VAL A 22 -29.08 6.83 -5.59
N GLY A 23 -30.07 5.95 -5.51
CA GLY A 23 -30.00 4.58 -6.01
C GLY A 23 -29.54 3.58 -4.94
N ASN A 24 -29.77 2.30 -5.19
CA ASN A 24 -29.61 1.24 -4.18
C ASN A 24 -28.15 1.07 -3.73
N PHE A 25 -27.21 1.06 -4.68
CA PHE A 25 -25.81 0.77 -4.38
C PHE A 25 -25.11 1.98 -3.76
N ALA A 26 -25.40 3.19 -4.26
CA ALA A 26 -24.89 4.41 -3.63
C ALA A 26 -25.47 4.60 -2.22
N ALA A 27 -26.74 4.26 -1.98
CA ALA A 27 -27.35 4.30 -0.66
C ALA A 27 -26.64 3.35 0.32
N GLN A 28 -26.31 2.13 -0.12
CA GLN A 28 -25.57 1.16 0.69
C GLN A 28 -24.19 1.69 1.09
N LEU A 29 -23.46 2.28 0.15
CA LEU A 29 -22.15 2.88 0.41
C LEU A 29 -22.22 4.06 1.37
N LEU A 30 -23.17 4.97 1.18
CA LEU A 30 -23.37 6.10 2.07
C LEU A 30 -23.66 5.64 3.50
N TYR A 31 -24.53 4.64 3.65
CA TYR A 31 -24.84 4.07 4.96
C TYR A 31 -23.62 3.41 5.62
N GLN A 32 -22.88 2.56 4.90
CA GLN A 32 -21.65 1.92 5.38
C GLN A 32 -20.58 2.95 5.79
N ARG A 33 -20.58 4.13 5.16
CA ARG A 33 -19.67 5.26 5.48
C ARG A 33 -20.18 6.16 6.61
N GLY A 34 -21.32 5.82 7.22
CA GLY A 34 -21.93 6.59 8.31
C GLY A 34 -22.61 7.89 7.85
N ILE A 35 -22.96 8.00 6.56
CA ILE A 35 -23.61 9.16 5.95
C ILE A 35 -25.06 8.78 5.64
N PHE A 36 -25.94 8.86 6.63
CA PHE A 36 -27.33 8.41 6.48
C PHE A 36 -28.37 9.44 6.96
N GLU A 37 -27.98 10.52 7.63
CA GLU A 37 -28.93 11.58 7.99
C GLU A 37 -29.27 12.45 6.77
N PRO A 38 -30.54 12.84 6.55
CA PRO A 38 -30.95 13.62 5.37
C PRO A 38 -30.11 14.87 5.11
N LYS A 39 -29.73 15.60 6.17
CA LYS A 39 -28.87 16.79 6.07
C LYS A 39 -27.43 16.43 5.68
N GLN A 40 -26.88 15.36 6.24
CA GLN A 40 -25.53 14.89 5.92
C GLN A 40 -25.46 14.41 4.47
N VAL A 41 -26.45 13.62 4.03
CA VAL A 41 -26.55 13.15 2.64
C VAL A 41 -26.66 14.33 1.68
N ALA A 42 -27.53 15.31 1.97
CA ALA A 42 -27.65 16.51 1.13
C ALA A 42 -26.33 17.27 1.02
N ALA A 43 -25.67 17.55 2.16
CA ALA A 43 -24.41 18.28 2.19
C ALA A 43 -23.23 17.51 1.58
N PHE A 44 -23.27 16.18 1.58
CA PHE A 44 -22.25 15.33 0.96
C PHE A 44 -22.33 15.30 -0.57
N LEU A 45 -23.57 15.32 -1.10
CA LEU A 45 -23.87 15.21 -2.52
C LEU A 45 -23.91 16.56 -3.22
N ASP A 46 -24.33 17.62 -2.53
CA ASP A 46 -24.57 18.94 -3.09
C ASP A 46 -23.84 20.02 -2.27
N THR A 47 -22.92 20.71 -2.95
CA THR A 47 -22.13 21.78 -2.35
C THR A 47 -22.99 22.96 -1.88
N GLU A 48 -24.18 23.19 -2.47
CA GLU A 48 -25.10 24.25 -2.05
C GLU A 48 -25.82 23.92 -0.73
N ALA A 49 -25.85 22.64 -0.34
CA ALA A 49 -26.40 22.20 0.93
C ALA A 49 -25.36 22.19 2.06
N TYR A 50 -24.07 22.35 1.74
CA TYR A 50 -22.99 22.47 2.71
C TYR A 50 -22.72 23.94 3.04
N ARG A 51 -22.42 24.23 4.31
CA ARG A 51 -21.99 25.57 4.74
C ARG A 51 -20.51 25.52 5.11
N PRO A 52 -19.62 26.14 4.32
CA PRO A 52 -18.19 26.16 4.65
C PRO A 52 -17.94 26.91 5.96
N THR A 53 -16.92 26.45 6.68
CA THR A 53 -16.50 27.07 7.92
C THR A 53 -15.72 28.34 7.58
N SER A 54 -16.00 29.45 8.29
CA SER A 54 -15.26 30.71 8.11
C SER A 54 -13.76 30.53 8.39
N ALA A 55 -12.91 31.16 7.58
CA ALA A 55 -11.48 31.28 7.85
C ALA A 55 -11.14 31.83 9.25
N PHE A 56 -12.00 32.67 9.83
CA PHE A 56 -11.82 33.20 11.19
C PHE A 56 -12.07 32.18 12.31
N ALA A 57 -12.44 30.94 11.98
CA ALA A 57 -12.45 29.84 12.94
C ALA A 57 -11.03 29.43 13.38
N PHE A 58 -10.00 29.78 12.61
CA PHE A 58 -8.61 29.63 13.06
C PHE A 58 -8.29 30.68 14.14
N PRO A 59 -7.80 30.27 15.34
CA PRO A 59 -7.60 31.18 16.47
C PRO A 59 -6.71 32.39 16.18
N GLU A 60 -5.73 32.24 15.29
CA GLU A 60 -4.73 33.27 14.98
C GLU A 60 -4.93 33.95 13.62
N MET A 61 -6.07 33.70 12.95
CA MET A 61 -6.35 34.30 11.63
C MET A 61 -6.38 35.82 11.68
N GLN A 62 -6.97 36.39 12.74
CA GLN A 62 -7.10 37.83 12.88
C GLN A 62 -5.73 38.53 13.00
N GLN A 63 -4.78 37.90 13.70
CA GLN A 63 -3.41 38.38 13.87
C GLN A 63 -2.65 38.32 12.54
N ALA A 64 -2.80 37.22 11.80
CA ALA A 64 -2.22 37.08 10.46
C ALA A 64 -2.71 38.19 9.51
N ILE A 65 -4.03 38.40 9.44
CA ILE A 65 -4.63 39.43 8.59
C ILE A 65 -4.19 40.83 9.00
N ALA A 66 -4.17 41.16 10.29
CA ALA A 66 -3.71 42.46 10.77
C ALA A 66 -2.26 42.76 10.34
N ARG A 67 -1.38 41.76 10.39
CA ARG A 67 0.02 41.91 9.96
C ARG A 67 0.17 42.07 8.45
N ILE A 68 -0.65 41.36 7.66
CA ILE A 68 -0.69 41.54 6.19
C ILE A 68 -1.23 42.92 5.81
N GLN A 69 -2.24 43.43 6.52
CA GLN A 69 -2.76 44.78 6.32
C GLN A 69 -1.70 45.85 6.64
N GLN A 70 -0.91 45.65 7.70
CA GLN A 70 0.23 46.51 7.99
C GLN A 70 1.22 46.54 6.82
N ALA A 71 1.64 45.37 6.32
CA ALA A 71 2.54 45.27 5.18
C ALA A 71 1.99 45.99 3.94
N TYR A 72 0.69 45.82 3.67
CA TYR A 72 0.00 46.49 2.58
C TYR A 72 0.04 48.02 2.71
N ALA A 73 -0.27 48.53 3.90
CA ALA A 73 -0.33 49.97 4.18
C ALA A 73 1.06 50.65 4.21
N GLN A 74 2.09 49.95 4.69
CA GLN A 74 3.45 50.47 4.81
C GLN A 74 4.29 50.27 3.54
N GLY A 75 3.78 49.51 2.56
CA GLY A 75 4.51 49.26 1.32
C GLY A 75 5.61 48.22 1.46
N GLU A 76 5.53 47.35 2.48
CA GLU A 76 6.53 46.32 2.77
C GLU A 76 6.59 45.26 1.65
N THR A 77 7.74 44.58 1.54
CA THR A 77 7.87 43.41 0.66
C THR A 77 7.53 42.15 1.44
N ILE A 78 6.61 41.34 0.88
CA ILE A 78 6.24 40.03 1.41
C ILE A 78 6.94 38.94 0.60
N ALA A 79 7.51 37.95 1.28
CA ALA A 79 7.95 36.72 0.65
C ALA A 79 7.04 35.55 1.02
N ILE A 80 6.68 34.75 0.02
CA ILE A 80 6.03 33.46 0.23
C ILE A 80 7.12 32.39 0.39
N TRP A 81 7.07 31.60 1.46
CA TRP A 81 7.94 30.45 1.63
C TRP A 81 7.16 29.15 1.40
N GLY A 82 7.42 28.46 0.31
CA GLY A 82 6.68 27.26 -0.08
C GLY A 82 7.42 25.94 0.16
N ASP A 83 6.72 24.83 -0.15
CA ASP A 83 7.31 23.50 -0.25
C ASP A 83 7.37 22.99 -1.71
N PHE A 84 8.22 21.99 -1.96
CA PHE A 84 8.58 21.49 -3.28
C PHE A 84 7.68 20.36 -3.81
N ASP A 85 6.66 19.94 -3.08
CA ASP A 85 5.70 18.97 -3.55
C ASP A 85 4.47 19.63 -4.19
N ALA A 86 3.51 18.84 -4.64
CA ALA A 86 2.36 19.35 -5.37
C ALA A 86 1.42 20.20 -4.49
N ASP A 87 1.31 19.91 -3.19
CA ASP A 87 0.53 20.74 -2.28
C ASP A 87 1.25 22.06 -2.04
N GLY A 88 2.54 22.03 -1.67
CA GLY A 88 3.36 23.24 -1.52
C GLY A 88 3.46 24.12 -2.77
N ILE A 89 3.60 23.54 -3.96
CA ILE A 89 3.65 24.29 -5.23
C ILE A 89 2.29 24.94 -5.53
N THR A 90 1.19 24.22 -5.28
CA THR A 90 -0.15 24.78 -5.50
C THR A 90 -0.50 25.81 -4.42
N ALA A 91 -0.11 25.61 -3.17
CA ALA A 91 -0.22 26.58 -2.07
C ALA A 91 0.56 27.86 -2.38
N THR A 92 1.80 27.73 -2.85
CA THR A 92 2.59 28.87 -3.31
C THR A 92 1.89 29.59 -4.46
N SER A 93 1.32 28.86 -5.41
CA SER A 93 0.59 29.43 -6.55
C SER A 93 -0.70 30.16 -6.13
N VAL A 94 -1.44 29.60 -5.15
CA VAL A 94 -2.63 30.23 -4.55
C VAL A 94 -2.24 31.54 -3.86
N LEU A 95 -1.20 31.54 -3.02
CA LEU A 95 -0.72 32.76 -2.39
C LEU A 95 -0.16 33.76 -3.41
N TRP A 96 0.56 33.29 -4.43
CA TRP A 96 1.15 34.13 -5.45
C TRP A 96 0.07 34.92 -6.23
N GLU A 97 -0.99 34.26 -6.70
CA GLU A 97 -2.09 34.94 -7.40
C GLU A 97 -3.02 35.70 -6.45
N GLY A 98 -3.32 35.13 -5.28
CA GLY A 98 -4.18 35.73 -4.26
C GLY A 98 -3.60 37.03 -3.70
N LEU A 99 -2.38 36.98 -3.15
CA LEU A 99 -1.66 38.17 -2.69
C LEU A 99 -1.28 39.08 -3.85
N GLY A 100 -1.12 38.55 -5.07
CA GLY A 100 -0.86 39.33 -6.28
C GLY A 100 -1.95 40.37 -6.61
N GLN A 101 -3.15 40.22 -6.05
CA GLN A 101 -4.20 41.25 -6.12
C GLN A 101 -3.93 42.47 -5.22
N PHE A 102 -3.10 42.31 -4.18
CA PHE A 102 -2.78 43.33 -3.17
C PHE A 102 -1.35 43.85 -3.33
N PHE A 103 -0.41 42.98 -3.71
CA PHE A 103 1.01 43.27 -3.80
C PHE A 103 1.51 43.04 -5.23
N ALA A 104 2.28 43.98 -5.76
CA ALA A 104 2.83 43.86 -7.10
C ALA A 104 3.86 42.72 -7.16
N GLN A 105 3.52 41.67 -7.92
CA GLN A 105 4.37 40.50 -8.16
C GLN A 105 5.74 40.89 -8.73
N GLY A 106 6.82 40.35 -8.16
CA GLY A 106 8.20 40.63 -8.54
C GLY A 106 8.74 41.97 -8.00
N ASP A 107 7.88 42.81 -7.43
CA ASP A 107 8.24 44.04 -6.75
C ASP A 107 8.05 43.89 -5.23
N ARG A 108 6.81 43.99 -4.75
CA ARG A 108 6.43 43.86 -3.32
C ARG A 108 6.00 42.45 -2.91
N LEU A 109 5.98 41.51 -3.85
CA LEU A 109 5.68 40.10 -3.59
C LEU A 109 6.72 39.23 -4.29
N VAL A 110 7.41 38.38 -3.53
CA VAL A 110 8.38 37.40 -4.02
C VAL A 110 8.06 36.03 -3.41
N PHE A 111 8.70 34.97 -3.90
CA PHE A 111 8.57 33.66 -3.28
C PHE A 111 9.90 32.90 -3.29
N TYR A 112 10.04 31.99 -2.33
CA TYR A 112 11.16 31.08 -2.18
C TYR A 112 10.60 29.67 -1.97
N ILE A 113 11.15 28.69 -2.69
CA ILE A 113 10.86 27.27 -2.46
C ILE A 113 12.21 26.56 -2.36
N PRO A 114 12.47 25.81 -1.28
CA PRO A 114 13.71 25.07 -1.10
C PRO A 114 13.99 24.10 -2.26
N ASP A 115 15.26 23.96 -2.65
CA ASP A 115 15.67 22.96 -3.65
C ASP A 115 15.72 21.57 -3.01
N ARG A 116 14.81 20.67 -3.39
CA ARG A 116 14.68 19.31 -2.82
C ARG A 116 15.98 18.48 -2.84
N LEU A 117 16.90 18.75 -3.76
CA LEU A 117 18.14 17.98 -3.91
C LEU A 117 19.29 18.58 -3.10
N LYS A 118 19.23 19.88 -2.76
CA LYS A 118 20.30 20.60 -2.04
C LYS A 118 19.93 20.93 -0.61
N GLU A 119 18.65 21.16 -0.38
CA GLU A 119 18.06 21.60 0.88
C GLU A 119 17.08 20.54 1.39
N SER A 120 16.78 20.60 2.68
CA SER A 120 15.76 19.75 3.29
C SER A 120 14.40 20.44 3.21
N HIS A 121 13.33 19.69 3.47
CA HIS A 121 12.01 20.26 3.69
C HIS A 121 12.03 21.26 4.87
N GLY A 122 11.17 22.28 4.84
CA GLY A 122 11.09 23.26 5.90
C GLY A 122 11.78 24.58 5.62
N ILE A 123 11.74 25.45 6.62
CA ILE A 123 12.51 26.69 6.65
C ILE A 123 13.94 26.38 7.08
N SER A 124 14.92 26.88 6.32
CA SER A 124 16.34 26.72 6.60
C SER A 124 17.00 28.08 6.85
N ILE A 125 17.95 28.14 7.79
CA ILE A 125 18.74 29.36 8.06
C ILE A 125 19.43 29.84 6.78
N ARG A 126 20.03 28.90 6.03
CA ARG A 126 20.68 29.19 4.75
C ARG A 126 19.71 29.81 3.75
N GLY A 127 18.50 29.26 3.61
CA GLY A 127 17.51 29.79 2.68
C GLY A 127 17.01 31.18 3.10
N LEU A 128 16.91 31.45 4.40
CA LEU A 128 16.60 32.78 4.93
C LEU A 128 17.69 33.79 4.55
N ASP A 129 18.96 33.44 4.72
CA ASP A 129 20.09 34.27 4.32
C ASP A 129 20.10 34.54 2.81
N GLU A 130 19.85 33.51 1.99
CA GLU A 130 19.78 33.62 0.53
C GLU A 130 18.63 34.54 0.10
N LEU A 131 17.42 34.35 0.65
CA LEU A 131 16.24 35.14 0.32
C LEU A 131 16.42 36.60 0.75
N ARG A 132 16.94 36.84 1.96
CA ARG A 132 17.24 38.18 2.44
C ARG A 132 18.28 38.87 1.56
N SER A 133 19.38 38.20 1.24
CA SER A 133 20.43 38.75 0.37
C SER A 133 19.90 39.10 -1.02
N GLN A 134 18.98 38.30 -1.57
CA GLN A 134 18.31 38.58 -2.84
C GLN A 134 17.42 39.83 -2.76
N CYS A 135 16.69 40.01 -1.67
CA CYS A 135 15.87 41.20 -1.45
C CYS A 135 16.74 42.45 -1.30
N GLU A 136 17.80 42.39 -0.49
CA GLU A 136 18.74 43.49 -0.30
C GLU A 136 19.43 43.89 -1.63
N ALA A 137 19.86 42.91 -2.43
CA ALA A 137 20.45 43.16 -3.75
C ALA A 137 19.47 43.81 -4.74
N ALA A 138 18.17 43.58 -4.56
CA ALA A 138 17.10 44.24 -5.32
C ALA A 138 16.66 45.58 -4.72
N GLY A 139 17.30 46.05 -3.64
CA GLY A 139 16.95 47.30 -2.95
C GLY A 139 15.67 47.21 -2.11
N LYS A 140 15.31 46.02 -1.65
CA LYS A 140 14.07 45.73 -0.92
C LYS A 140 14.35 45.28 0.52
N SER A 141 13.46 45.68 1.43
CA SER A 141 13.47 45.22 2.82
C SER A 141 12.54 44.00 2.95
N LEU A 142 13.06 42.88 3.44
CA LEU A 142 12.26 41.68 3.73
C LEU A 142 11.80 41.72 5.18
N GLU A 143 10.54 42.07 5.40
CA GLU A 143 9.98 42.29 6.74
C GLU A 143 8.93 41.26 7.13
N LEU A 144 8.33 40.58 6.14
CA LEU A 144 7.32 39.56 6.36
C LEU A 144 7.54 38.36 5.43
N ILE A 145 7.56 37.17 6.03
CA ILE A 145 7.45 35.90 5.31
C ILE A 145 6.13 35.23 5.69
N ILE A 146 5.40 34.76 4.67
CA ILE A 146 4.22 33.92 4.82
C ILE A 146 4.59 32.53 4.31
N THR A 147 4.64 31.53 5.20
CA THR A 147 4.91 30.15 4.77
C THR A 147 3.65 29.51 4.22
N CYS A 148 3.79 28.50 3.37
CA CYS A 148 2.71 27.62 2.95
C CYS A 148 3.19 26.18 2.87
N ASP A 149 2.37 25.27 3.40
CA ASP A 149 2.64 23.83 3.47
C ASP A 149 3.92 23.47 4.26
N THR A 150 4.39 24.39 5.10
CA THR A 150 5.62 24.18 5.87
C THR A 150 5.79 25.20 7.00
N GLY A 151 6.74 24.95 7.90
CA GLY A 151 7.20 25.91 8.90
C GLY A 151 6.83 25.58 10.35
N SER A 152 5.81 24.75 10.62
CA SER A 152 5.33 24.52 12.00
C SER A 152 6.40 23.99 12.95
N THR A 153 7.33 23.17 12.46
CA THR A 153 8.35 22.49 13.28
C THR A 153 9.75 23.10 13.18
N ASN A 154 9.95 24.16 12.40
CA ASN A 154 11.27 24.74 12.13
C ASN A 154 11.71 25.77 13.20
N LEU A 155 11.61 25.41 14.48
CA LEU A 155 11.79 26.33 15.63
C LEU A 155 13.11 27.13 15.58
N GLU A 156 14.22 26.49 15.21
CA GLU A 156 15.54 27.14 15.12
C GLU A 156 15.56 28.22 14.04
N ALA A 157 15.10 27.90 12.83
CA ALA A 157 15.04 28.85 11.73
C ALA A 157 14.05 30.00 11.99
N LEU A 158 12.93 29.72 12.68
CA LEU A 158 11.96 30.74 13.09
C LEU A 158 12.51 31.70 14.14
N LYS A 159 13.27 31.19 15.13
CA LYS A 159 14.01 32.03 16.09
C LYS A 159 15.01 32.92 15.37
N TYR A 160 15.78 32.34 14.44
CA TYR A 160 16.75 33.08 13.64
C TYR A 160 16.09 34.20 12.81
N ALA A 161 14.95 33.93 12.15
CA ALA A 161 14.20 34.94 11.42
C ALA A 161 13.78 36.11 12.32
N SER A 162 13.32 35.83 13.54
CA SER A 162 12.98 36.85 14.54
C SER A 162 14.20 37.69 14.95
N GLU A 163 15.38 37.08 15.12
CA GLU A 163 16.64 37.80 15.39
C GLU A 163 17.05 38.72 14.24
N LEU A 164 16.68 38.37 13.01
CA LEU A 164 16.85 39.22 11.82
C LEU A 164 15.79 40.34 11.69
N GLY A 165 14.79 40.37 12.58
CA GLY A 165 13.68 41.32 12.50
C GLY A 165 12.67 40.99 11.41
N ILE A 166 12.64 39.74 10.94
CA ILE A 166 11.70 39.25 9.92
C ILE A 166 10.50 38.63 10.63
N ASP A 167 9.31 39.20 10.43
CA ASP A 167 8.07 38.61 10.92
C ASP A 167 7.69 37.37 10.10
N ILE A 168 7.18 36.35 10.78
CA ILE A 168 6.70 35.12 10.13
C ILE A 168 5.21 34.91 10.43
N ILE A 169 4.44 34.62 9.38
CA ILE A 169 3.12 34.00 9.48
C ILE A 169 3.25 32.58 8.93
N VAL A 170 2.92 31.59 9.75
CA VAL A 170 2.96 30.19 9.33
C VAL A 170 1.60 29.77 8.78
N THR A 171 1.54 29.25 7.55
CA THR A 171 0.39 28.48 7.07
C THR A 171 0.84 27.07 6.72
N ASP A 172 0.28 26.09 7.42
CA ASP A 172 0.79 24.72 7.41
C ASP A 172 -0.31 23.75 7.91
N HIS A 173 -0.13 22.45 7.70
CA HIS A 173 -1.06 21.39 8.12
C HIS A 173 -0.36 20.18 8.76
N HIS A 174 0.97 20.19 8.77
CA HIS A 174 1.80 19.18 9.41
C HIS A 174 1.61 19.14 10.94
N THR A 175 2.17 18.10 11.55
CA THR A 175 2.20 17.93 13.01
C THR A 175 2.81 19.14 13.70
N LEU A 176 2.27 19.45 14.88
CA LEU A 176 2.73 20.57 15.69
C LEU A 176 3.90 20.15 16.60
N PRO A 177 4.85 21.06 16.87
CA PRO A 177 5.84 20.87 17.93
C PRO A 177 5.21 20.96 19.32
N ASP A 178 5.94 20.49 20.34
CA ASP A 178 5.51 20.60 21.74
C ASP A 178 5.41 22.06 22.23
N GLU A 179 6.28 22.93 21.71
CA GLU A 179 6.32 24.36 22.04
C GLU A 179 5.81 25.21 20.87
N ARG A 180 4.93 26.19 21.13
CA ARG A 180 4.44 27.11 20.10
C ARG A 180 5.63 27.87 19.48
N PRO A 181 5.77 27.90 18.13
CA PRO A 181 6.83 28.66 17.48
C PRO A 181 6.75 30.17 17.75
N PRO A 182 7.89 30.89 17.78
CA PRO A 182 7.95 32.34 18.01
C PRO A 182 7.61 33.11 16.73
N VAL A 183 6.35 33.03 16.30
CA VAL A 183 5.83 33.64 15.08
C VAL A 183 4.66 34.57 15.37
N VAL A 184 4.39 35.51 14.46
CA VAL A 184 3.28 36.48 14.59
C VAL A 184 1.94 35.76 14.63
N ALA A 185 1.76 34.80 13.71
CA ALA A 185 0.58 33.96 13.66
C ALA A 185 0.92 32.56 13.11
N ILE A 186 0.22 31.53 13.57
CA ILE A 186 0.24 30.17 13.02
C ILE A 186 -1.17 29.72 12.68
N ILE A 187 -1.41 29.51 11.39
CA ILE A 187 -2.65 28.96 10.86
C ILE A 187 -2.38 27.50 10.54
N ASN A 188 -2.74 26.62 11.48
CA ASN A 188 -2.60 25.18 11.29
C ASN A 188 -3.83 24.45 11.85
N PRO A 189 -4.51 23.60 11.05
CA PRO A 189 -5.72 22.89 11.46
C PRO A 189 -5.51 21.89 12.59
N ARG A 190 -4.26 21.49 12.88
CA ARG A 190 -3.93 20.62 14.02
C ARG A 190 -4.08 21.30 15.39
N TYR A 191 -4.27 22.62 15.44
CA TYR A 191 -4.69 23.31 16.68
C TYR A 191 -6.20 23.20 16.95
N LEU A 192 -6.98 22.69 16.00
CA LEU A 192 -8.43 22.51 16.14
C LEU A 192 -8.75 21.10 16.63
N PRO A 193 -9.94 20.88 17.25
CA PRO A 193 -10.40 19.53 17.58
C PRO A 193 -10.41 18.59 16.37
N ASN A 194 -10.14 17.30 16.58
CA ASN A 194 -10.07 16.30 15.50
C ASN A 194 -11.35 16.17 14.67
N ASP A 195 -12.50 16.50 15.26
CA ASP A 195 -13.83 16.49 14.63
C ASP A 195 -14.22 17.84 14.00
N HIS A 196 -13.36 18.86 14.11
CA HIS A 196 -13.61 20.16 13.52
C HIS A 196 -13.59 20.09 11.98
N PRO A 197 -14.51 20.75 11.25
CA PRO A 197 -14.60 20.68 9.78
C PRO A 197 -13.31 21.04 9.02
N LEU A 198 -12.52 21.97 9.58
CA LEU A 198 -11.23 22.42 9.01
C LEU A 198 -10.05 21.49 9.36
N PHE A 199 -10.23 20.47 10.21
CA PHE A 199 -9.11 19.67 10.74
C PHE A 199 -8.29 18.96 9.64
N HIS A 200 -8.93 18.58 8.54
CA HIS A 200 -8.29 17.81 7.47
C HIS A 200 -7.67 18.65 6.36
N LEU A 201 -7.70 19.99 6.43
CA LEU A 201 -7.16 20.86 5.37
C LEU A 201 -5.67 20.53 5.09
N SER A 202 -5.28 20.53 3.81
CA SER A 202 -3.87 20.52 3.40
C SER A 202 -3.30 21.94 3.36
N GLY A 203 -1.99 22.09 3.16
CA GLY A 203 -1.32 23.38 3.03
C GLY A 203 -1.96 24.30 1.99
N VAL A 204 -2.34 23.80 0.80
CA VAL A 204 -3.03 24.63 -0.21
C VAL A 204 -4.38 25.17 0.27
N ALA A 205 -5.12 24.37 1.04
CA ALA A 205 -6.43 24.76 1.53
C ALA A 205 -6.32 25.74 2.70
N VAL A 206 -5.29 25.61 3.54
CA VAL A 206 -4.97 26.61 4.58
C VAL A 206 -4.56 27.94 3.93
N ALA A 207 -3.71 27.90 2.89
CA ALA A 207 -3.36 29.08 2.10
C ALA A 207 -4.60 29.74 1.47
N TYR A 208 -5.54 28.94 0.95
CA TYR A 208 -6.82 29.45 0.45
C TYR A 208 -7.65 30.11 1.55
N LYS A 209 -7.71 29.53 2.76
CA LYS A 209 -8.42 30.14 3.91
C LYS A 209 -7.79 31.45 4.37
N LEU A 210 -6.46 31.59 4.29
CA LEU A 210 -5.80 32.88 4.52
C LEU A 210 -6.26 33.93 3.48
N MET A 211 -6.35 33.54 2.20
CA MET A 211 -6.86 34.43 1.15
C MET A 211 -8.36 34.73 1.32
N GLU A 212 -9.18 33.76 1.73
CA GLU A 212 -10.60 33.96 2.10
C GLU A 212 -10.73 35.08 3.13
N ALA A 213 -10.03 34.98 4.26
CA ALA A 213 -10.05 36.01 5.30
C ALA A 213 -9.55 37.38 4.80
N LEU A 214 -8.52 37.40 3.93
CA LEU A 214 -7.97 38.64 3.40
C LEU A 214 -8.95 39.33 2.42
N TYR A 215 -9.59 38.56 1.53
CA TYR A 215 -10.59 39.06 0.59
C TYR A 215 -11.84 39.55 1.32
N GLU A 216 -12.29 38.84 2.37
CA GLU A 216 -13.39 39.30 3.23
C GLU A 216 -13.05 40.61 3.96
N THR A 217 -11.79 40.79 4.37
CA THR A 217 -11.35 41.99 5.11
C THR A 217 -11.15 43.20 4.22
N LEU A 218 -10.68 43.00 2.99
CA LEU A 218 -10.38 44.06 2.01
C LEU A 218 -11.07 43.79 0.66
N PRO A 219 -12.41 43.76 0.60
CA PRO A 219 -13.15 43.32 -0.59
C PRO A 219 -13.01 44.24 -1.80
N GLU A 220 -12.63 45.50 -1.59
CA GLU A 220 -12.50 46.52 -2.64
C GLU A 220 -11.15 46.46 -3.39
N VAL A 221 -10.18 45.70 -2.90
CA VAL A 221 -8.83 45.61 -3.48
C VAL A 221 -8.74 44.60 -4.64
N PRO A 222 -9.20 43.33 -4.48
CA PRO A 222 -9.05 42.34 -5.54
C PRO A 222 -9.97 42.59 -6.73
N ASN A 223 -9.45 42.36 -7.93
CA ASN A 223 -10.21 42.49 -9.19
C ASN A 223 -10.69 41.14 -9.75
N GLN A 224 -10.23 40.04 -9.16
CA GLN A 224 -10.57 38.68 -9.56
C GLN A 224 -11.28 37.97 -8.40
N PRO A 225 -12.29 37.14 -8.68
CA PRO A 225 -12.97 36.37 -7.65
C PRO A 225 -12.00 35.34 -7.03
N LEU A 226 -12.10 35.12 -5.72
CA LEU A 226 -11.27 34.15 -5.01
C LEU A 226 -11.46 32.72 -5.54
N GLU A 227 -12.66 32.43 -6.04
CA GLU A 227 -13.08 31.14 -6.60
C GLU A 227 -12.24 30.73 -7.82
N ASP A 228 -11.60 31.67 -8.53
CA ASP A 228 -10.68 31.36 -9.64
C ASP A 228 -9.41 30.61 -9.18
N LEU A 229 -9.14 30.56 -7.87
CA LEU A 229 -8.02 29.82 -7.27
C LEU A 229 -8.39 28.38 -6.89
N LEU A 230 -9.68 28.02 -6.90
CA LEU A 230 -10.15 26.73 -6.39
C LEU A 230 -9.67 25.53 -7.23
N ASP A 231 -9.30 25.74 -8.50
CA ASP A 231 -8.72 24.66 -9.31
C ASP A 231 -7.35 24.21 -8.78
N LEU A 232 -6.53 25.15 -8.31
CA LEU A 232 -5.27 24.86 -7.62
C LEU A 232 -5.50 24.16 -6.28
N VAL A 233 -6.51 24.61 -5.52
CA VAL A 233 -6.88 24.01 -4.23
C VAL A 233 -7.29 22.54 -4.39
N ALA A 234 -8.12 22.22 -5.39
CA ALA A 234 -8.45 20.84 -5.69
C ALA A 234 -7.22 20.01 -6.08
N ILE A 235 -6.28 20.58 -6.83
CA ILE A 235 -5.05 19.88 -7.20
C ILE A 235 -4.22 19.51 -5.96
N GLY A 236 -3.97 20.46 -5.05
CA GLY A 236 -3.19 20.21 -3.85
C GLY A 236 -3.87 19.24 -2.88
N LEU A 237 -5.15 19.46 -2.56
CA LEU A 237 -5.93 18.56 -1.67
C LEU A 237 -5.89 17.09 -2.13
N VAL A 238 -6.06 16.85 -3.43
CA VAL A 238 -6.06 15.50 -3.99
C VAL A 238 -4.64 14.93 -4.15
N ALA A 239 -3.63 15.79 -4.28
CA ALA A 239 -2.23 15.39 -4.35
C ALA A 239 -1.65 14.98 -2.99
N ASP A 240 -2.05 15.67 -1.92
CA ASP A 240 -1.61 15.44 -0.55
C ASP A 240 -2.32 14.25 0.12
N LEU A 241 -3.33 13.69 -0.55
CA LEU A 241 -4.10 12.53 -0.07
C LEU A 241 -4.76 12.79 1.29
N VAL A 242 -5.15 14.03 1.61
CA VAL A 242 -5.90 14.33 2.83
C VAL A 242 -7.30 13.69 2.81
N GLN A 243 -7.90 13.52 3.99
CA GLN A 243 -9.26 13.04 4.09
C GLN A 243 -10.23 14.07 3.48
N LEU A 244 -10.91 13.67 2.40
CA LEU A 244 -11.93 14.46 1.71
C LEU A 244 -13.24 14.42 2.49
N LYS A 245 -13.25 15.08 3.65
CA LYS A 245 -14.36 15.22 4.58
C LYS A 245 -14.65 16.70 4.84
N ASP A 246 -15.90 17.05 5.12
CA ASP A 246 -16.33 18.40 5.52
C ASP A 246 -15.76 19.50 4.58
N ASP A 247 -15.05 20.52 5.10
CA ASP A 247 -14.54 21.63 4.31
C ASP A 247 -13.53 21.17 3.23
N CYS A 248 -12.74 20.12 3.48
CA CYS A 248 -11.87 19.55 2.44
C CYS A 248 -12.67 19.02 1.26
N ARG A 249 -13.76 18.29 1.54
CA ARG A 249 -14.62 17.75 0.49
C ARG A 249 -15.28 18.86 -0.30
N TYR A 250 -15.83 19.85 0.39
CA TYR A 250 -16.48 21.01 -0.22
C TYR A 250 -15.52 21.75 -1.16
N LEU A 251 -14.31 22.08 -0.69
CA LEU A 251 -13.29 22.75 -1.49
C LEU A 251 -12.84 21.91 -2.69
N ALA A 252 -12.69 20.59 -2.51
CA ALA A 252 -12.37 19.69 -3.62
C ALA A 252 -13.50 19.62 -4.65
N GLN A 253 -14.77 19.57 -4.24
CA GLN A 253 -15.93 19.57 -5.15
C GLN A 253 -16.00 20.86 -5.98
N LYS A 254 -16.00 22.03 -5.31
CA LYS A 254 -16.00 23.32 -6.00
C LYS A 254 -14.77 23.51 -6.88
N GLY A 255 -13.59 23.10 -6.40
CA GLY A 255 -12.36 23.19 -7.18
C GLY A 255 -12.33 22.28 -8.40
N ILE A 256 -12.88 21.06 -8.33
CA ILE A 256 -13.03 20.18 -9.49
C ILE A 256 -14.02 20.76 -10.51
N GLU A 257 -15.07 21.46 -10.07
CA GLU A 257 -15.98 22.20 -10.97
C GLU A 257 -15.25 23.30 -11.73
N VAL A 258 -14.40 24.10 -11.05
CA VAL A 258 -13.57 25.13 -11.68
C VAL A 258 -12.53 24.50 -12.62
N LEU A 259 -11.85 23.42 -12.19
CA LEU A 259 -10.90 22.65 -12.97
C LEU A 259 -11.50 22.15 -14.30
N ARG A 260 -12.76 21.69 -14.28
CA ARG A 260 -13.48 21.21 -15.47
C ARG A 260 -13.71 22.29 -16.52
N GLN A 261 -13.73 23.56 -16.13
CA GLN A 261 -13.84 24.71 -17.04
C GLN A 261 -12.55 24.96 -17.83
N LYS A 262 -11.39 24.51 -17.30
CA LYS A 262 -10.07 24.58 -17.96
C LYS A 262 -9.65 25.99 -18.38
N LYS A 263 -10.00 27.00 -17.57
CA LYS A 263 -9.64 28.40 -17.83
C LYS A 263 -8.14 28.64 -17.65
N ARG A 264 -7.55 28.07 -16.60
CA ARG A 264 -6.13 28.18 -16.28
C ARG A 264 -5.27 27.46 -17.31
N LEU A 265 -4.39 28.22 -17.97
CA LEU A 265 -3.61 27.78 -19.12
C LEU A 265 -2.72 26.57 -18.80
N GLY A 266 -1.90 26.66 -17.75
CA GLY A 266 -1.02 25.57 -17.31
C GLY A 266 -1.75 24.28 -17.01
N VAL A 267 -2.82 24.39 -16.22
CA VAL A 267 -3.66 23.24 -15.84
C VAL A 267 -4.33 22.62 -17.07
N ARG A 268 -4.90 23.42 -17.97
CA ARG A 268 -5.47 22.93 -19.24
C ARG A 268 -4.45 22.12 -20.03
N MET A 269 -3.22 22.62 -20.17
CA MET A 269 -2.18 21.93 -20.92
C MET A 269 -1.69 20.64 -20.22
N LEU A 270 -1.61 20.63 -18.88
CA LEU A 270 -1.34 19.41 -18.11
C LEU A 270 -2.43 18.35 -18.31
N LEU A 271 -3.71 18.75 -18.27
CA LEU A 271 -4.85 17.87 -18.54
C LEU A 271 -4.79 17.28 -19.96
N GLU A 272 -4.41 18.08 -20.95
CA GLU A 272 -4.20 17.61 -22.32
C GLU A 272 -3.07 16.59 -22.42
N GLN A 273 -1.97 16.76 -21.67
CA GLN A 273 -0.90 15.75 -21.62
C GLN A 273 -1.37 14.44 -20.98
N CYS A 274 -2.13 14.51 -19.88
CA CYS A 274 -2.73 13.33 -19.24
C CYS A 274 -3.58 12.55 -20.25
N LYS A 275 -4.46 13.26 -20.98
CA LYS A 275 -5.27 12.68 -22.07
C LYS A 275 -4.42 12.02 -23.16
N LYS A 276 -3.31 12.64 -23.57
CA LYS A 276 -2.49 12.11 -24.66
C LYS A 276 -1.82 10.78 -24.31
N VAL A 277 -1.45 10.57 -23.04
CA VAL A 277 -0.75 9.36 -22.61
C VAL A 277 -1.66 8.27 -22.03
N GLY A 278 -2.97 8.49 -22.03
CA GLY A 278 -3.95 7.52 -21.51
C GLY A 278 -4.18 7.58 -20.00
N ASP A 279 -3.69 8.61 -19.30
CA ASP A 279 -3.99 8.84 -17.89
C ASP A 279 -5.44 9.34 -17.74
N ARG A 280 -6.06 9.08 -16.59
CA ARG A 280 -7.37 9.66 -16.25
C ARG A 280 -7.19 11.17 -16.03
N PRO A 281 -7.66 12.04 -16.93
CA PRO A 281 -7.26 13.44 -16.91
C PRO A 281 -7.81 14.18 -15.69
N ILE A 282 -8.98 13.78 -15.18
CA ILE A 282 -9.63 14.39 -14.01
C ILE A 282 -9.15 13.73 -12.70
N ASP A 283 -8.42 12.62 -12.80
CA ASP A 283 -7.83 11.96 -11.64
C ASP A 283 -6.50 12.65 -11.31
N ILE A 284 -6.61 13.75 -10.57
CA ILE A 284 -5.48 14.61 -10.18
C ILE A 284 -4.32 13.78 -9.61
N SER A 285 -4.61 12.77 -8.78
CA SER A 285 -3.62 11.91 -8.11
C SER A 285 -2.76 11.10 -9.09
N PHE A 286 -3.29 10.72 -10.26
CA PHE A 286 -2.57 9.93 -11.27
C PHE A 286 -2.16 10.74 -12.52
N GLY A 287 -2.77 11.92 -12.72
CA GLY A 287 -2.52 12.79 -13.87
C GLY A 287 -1.59 13.96 -13.56
N ILE A 288 -2.12 14.97 -12.87
CA ILE A 288 -1.46 16.28 -12.69
C ILE A 288 -0.38 16.20 -11.61
N ALA A 289 -0.71 15.69 -10.42
CA ALA A 289 0.19 15.70 -9.27
C ALA A 289 1.52 14.97 -9.54
N PRO A 290 1.56 13.79 -10.18
CA PRO A 290 2.82 13.11 -10.49
C PRO A 290 3.74 13.88 -11.44
N ARG A 291 3.18 14.72 -12.34
CA ARG A 291 3.95 15.55 -13.28
C ARG A 291 4.62 16.71 -12.57
N ILE A 292 3.86 17.43 -11.75
CA ILE A 292 4.38 18.52 -10.92
C ILE A 292 5.48 17.98 -9.98
N ASN A 293 5.17 16.92 -9.24
CA ASN A 293 6.12 16.27 -8.33
C ASN A 293 7.35 15.69 -9.03
N ALA A 294 7.29 15.37 -10.32
CA ALA A 294 8.46 14.86 -11.02
C ALA A 294 9.55 15.91 -11.19
N VAL A 295 9.19 17.20 -11.29
CA VAL A 295 10.16 18.29 -11.44
C VAL A 295 11.05 18.38 -10.19
N SER A 296 10.45 18.43 -9.00
CA SER A 296 11.22 18.46 -7.74
C SER A 296 12.08 17.23 -7.53
N ARG A 297 11.60 16.05 -7.96
CA ARG A 297 12.32 14.78 -7.83
C ARG A 297 13.53 14.65 -8.76
N ILE A 298 13.54 15.35 -9.90
CA ILE A 298 14.58 15.19 -10.91
C ILE A 298 15.51 16.40 -11.00
N TRP A 299 14.98 17.61 -10.85
CA TRP A 299 15.75 18.85 -10.98
C TRP A 299 15.90 19.63 -9.68
N GLY A 300 15.15 19.28 -8.64
CA GLY A 300 15.19 19.96 -7.34
C GLY A 300 14.43 21.28 -7.32
N ASP A 301 14.82 22.23 -8.18
CA ASP A 301 14.19 23.55 -8.32
C ASP A 301 12.81 23.50 -9.00
N VAL A 302 11.78 23.94 -8.28
CA VAL A 302 10.38 23.91 -8.71
C VAL A 302 9.79 25.28 -9.00
N ARG A 303 10.56 26.38 -8.98
CA ARG A 303 10.02 27.74 -9.21
C ARG A 303 9.27 27.85 -10.55
N LYS A 304 9.75 27.12 -11.55
CA LYS A 304 9.11 26.99 -12.87
C LYS A 304 7.75 26.27 -12.85
N CYS A 305 7.45 25.47 -11.83
CA CYS A 305 6.13 24.86 -11.66
C CYS A 305 5.10 25.89 -11.20
N VAL A 306 5.48 26.83 -10.32
CA VAL A 306 4.62 27.97 -9.96
C VAL A 306 4.34 28.82 -11.19
N GLU A 307 5.37 29.13 -11.98
CA GLU A 307 5.22 29.84 -13.25
C GLU A 307 4.33 29.08 -14.23
N LEU A 308 4.47 27.75 -14.34
CA LEU A 308 3.62 26.91 -15.18
C LEU A 308 2.14 27.06 -14.80
N LEU A 309 1.83 27.08 -13.51
CA LEU A 309 0.46 27.13 -13.00
C LEU A 309 -0.17 28.52 -13.08
N THR A 310 0.64 29.58 -13.21
CA THR A 310 0.18 30.98 -13.09
C THR A 310 0.43 31.82 -14.35
N THR A 311 1.23 31.33 -15.30
CA THR A 311 1.51 32.05 -16.55
C THR A 311 0.29 32.16 -17.46
N ARG A 312 0.20 33.29 -18.16
CA ARG A 312 -0.78 33.56 -19.22
C ARG A 312 -0.16 33.52 -20.62
N ASP A 313 1.15 33.35 -20.74
CA ASP A 313 1.86 33.27 -22.01
C ASP A 313 1.87 31.81 -22.51
N GLU A 314 1.22 31.57 -23.65
CA GLU A 314 1.11 30.25 -24.27
C GLU A 314 2.47 29.66 -24.68
N LYS A 315 3.42 30.48 -25.12
CA LYS A 315 4.76 30.01 -25.52
C LYS A 315 5.55 29.57 -24.29
N VAL A 316 5.53 30.38 -23.24
CA VAL A 316 6.17 30.04 -21.95
C VAL A 316 5.55 28.76 -21.40
N CYS A 317 4.21 28.72 -21.31
CA CYS A 317 3.49 27.57 -20.80
C CYS A 317 3.82 26.27 -21.57
N LYS A 318 3.87 26.34 -22.91
CA LYS A 318 4.22 25.17 -23.73
C LYS A 318 5.63 24.64 -23.42
N SER A 319 6.60 25.54 -23.30
CA SER A 319 7.97 25.16 -22.92
C SER A 319 8.04 24.52 -21.53
N LEU A 320 7.30 25.06 -20.56
CA LEU A 320 7.24 24.53 -19.19
C LEU A 320 6.54 23.17 -19.13
N ILE A 321 5.51 22.95 -19.94
CA ILE A 321 4.83 21.64 -20.06
C ILE A 321 5.78 20.58 -20.64
N GLU A 322 6.53 20.90 -21.69
CA GLU A 322 7.50 20.00 -22.29
C GLU A 322 8.59 19.61 -21.30
N GLN A 323 9.08 20.58 -20.52
CA GLN A 323 9.99 20.37 -19.41
C GLN A 323 9.39 19.44 -18.33
N THR A 324 8.17 19.73 -17.89
CA THR A 324 7.48 18.95 -16.85
C THR A 324 7.25 17.50 -17.29
N GLU A 325 6.85 17.28 -18.54
CA GLU A 325 6.68 15.92 -19.08
C GLU A 325 8.01 15.19 -19.20
N MET A 326 9.09 15.88 -19.61
CA MET A 326 10.43 15.29 -19.63
C MET A 326 10.85 14.82 -18.24
N ALA A 327 10.66 15.65 -17.21
CA ALA A 327 10.94 15.28 -15.83
C ALA A 327 10.12 14.06 -15.39
N ASN A 328 8.82 14.00 -15.75
CA ASN A 328 7.97 12.85 -15.46
C ASN A 328 8.47 11.56 -16.12
N VAL A 329 8.86 11.60 -17.39
CA VAL A 329 9.45 10.45 -18.11
C VAL A 329 10.75 10.00 -17.46
N GLN A 330 11.66 10.93 -17.15
CA GLN A 330 12.93 10.64 -16.48
C GLN A 330 12.71 10.01 -15.11
N ARG A 331 11.77 10.56 -14.34
CA ARG A 331 11.38 10.04 -13.02
C ARG A 331 10.82 8.63 -13.09
N LYS A 332 9.93 8.31 -14.05
CA LYS A 332 9.44 6.94 -14.28
C LYS A 332 10.59 5.98 -14.59
N ALA A 333 11.49 6.37 -15.50
CA ALA A 333 12.63 5.54 -15.91
C ALA A 333 13.60 5.28 -14.74
N LEU A 334 13.91 6.32 -13.97
CA LEU A 334 14.79 6.23 -12.81
C LEU A 334 14.17 5.39 -11.69
N GLN A 335 12.90 5.61 -11.36
CA GLN A 335 12.17 4.78 -10.40
C GLN A 335 12.23 3.31 -10.80
N LYS A 336 11.96 2.98 -12.07
CA LYS A 336 12.04 1.61 -12.57
C LYS A 336 13.43 1.00 -12.43
N LYS A 337 14.47 1.77 -12.76
CA LYS A 337 15.87 1.34 -12.63
C LYS A 337 16.22 1.02 -11.17
N VAL A 338 15.94 1.96 -10.26
CA VAL A 338 16.23 1.80 -8.83
C VAL A 338 15.41 0.65 -8.24
N PHE A 339 14.14 0.50 -8.63
CA PHE A 339 13.31 -0.61 -8.19
C PHE A 339 13.90 -1.98 -8.57
N LYS A 340 14.36 -2.17 -9.82
CA LYS A 340 15.05 -3.41 -10.22
C LYS A 340 16.32 -3.68 -9.40
N GLN A 341 17.09 -2.64 -9.08
CA GLN A 341 18.28 -2.78 -8.23
C GLN A 341 17.92 -3.17 -6.79
N VAL A 342 16.83 -2.61 -6.27
CA VAL A 342 16.30 -2.96 -4.94
C VAL A 342 15.80 -4.40 -4.91
N GLN A 343 15.03 -4.83 -5.92
CA GLN A 343 14.57 -6.23 -6.03
C GLN A 343 15.75 -7.22 -5.99
N SER A 344 16.82 -6.96 -6.75
CA SER A 344 18.01 -7.82 -6.75
C SER A 344 18.73 -7.88 -5.40
N LYS A 345 18.65 -6.83 -4.58
CA LYS A 345 19.16 -6.85 -3.19
C LYS A 345 18.20 -7.59 -2.26
N ILE A 346 16.89 -7.46 -2.45
CA ILE A 346 15.86 -8.16 -1.66
C ILE A 346 15.92 -9.68 -1.88
N GLU A 347 16.21 -10.13 -3.10
CA GLU A 347 16.40 -11.55 -3.42
C GLU A 347 17.53 -12.23 -2.61
N GLN A 348 18.42 -11.43 -2.01
CA GLN A 348 19.51 -11.90 -1.16
C GLN A 348 19.14 -11.93 0.33
N LEU A 349 17.96 -11.41 0.69
CA LEU A 349 17.45 -11.37 2.06
C LEU A 349 16.56 -12.58 2.33
N ASP A 350 16.63 -13.09 3.56
CA ASP A 350 15.63 -14.03 4.06
C ASP A 350 14.40 -13.27 4.58
N LEU A 351 13.36 -13.19 3.74
CA LEU A 351 12.11 -12.50 4.07
C LEU A 351 11.26 -13.21 5.14
N SER A 352 11.62 -14.43 5.53
CA SER A 352 10.97 -15.15 6.64
C SER A 352 11.41 -14.59 8.00
N THR A 353 12.63 -14.07 8.07
CA THR A 353 13.22 -13.49 9.29
C THR A 353 13.30 -11.96 9.23
N THR A 354 13.20 -11.37 8.04
CA THR A 354 13.24 -9.92 7.86
C THR A 354 11.85 -9.29 8.05
N GLY A 355 11.69 -8.54 9.13
CA GLY A 355 10.50 -7.75 9.46
C GLY A 355 10.50 -6.36 8.81
N ILE A 356 11.67 -5.75 8.65
CA ILE A 356 11.85 -4.44 7.99
C ILE A 356 12.99 -4.48 6.96
N ILE A 357 12.72 -3.99 5.74
CA ILE A 357 13.72 -3.95 4.66
C ILE A 357 14.49 -2.64 4.77
N VAL A 358 15.80 -2.71 4.97
CA VAL A 358 16.67 -1.52 5.00
C VAL A 358 17.83 -1.74 4.07
N LEU A 359 17.92 -0.93 3.02
CA LEU A 359 18.94 -1.07 1.98
C LEU A 359 19.60 0.26 1.67
N ALA A 360 20.89 0.22 1.35
CA ALA A 360 21.66 1.39 0.93
C ALA A 360 22.41 1.13 -0.37
N ASP A 361 22.49 2.15 -1.22
CA ASP A 361 23.33 2.15 -2.42
C ASP A 361 23.72 3.59 -2.83
N PRO A 362 25.01 3.90 -3.03
CA PRO A 362 25.45 5.24 -3.43
C PRO A 362 24.96 5.65 -4.82
N GLN A 363 24.51 4.71 -5.67
CA GLN A 363 23.99 5.02 -7.01
C GLN A 363 22.51 5.45 -6.99
N TRP A 364 21.82 5.36 -5.86
CA TRP A 364 20.41 5.71 -5.79
C TRP A 364 20.21 7.21 -5.64
N SER A 365 19.24 7.74 -6.38
CA SER A 365 18.87 9.15 -6.30
C SER A 365 17.82 9.38 -5.21
N VAL A 366 18.11 10.31 -4.30
CA VAL A 366 17.20 10.73 -3.20
C VAL A 366 15.79 11.04 -3.71
N GLY A 367 15.68 11.62 -4.92
CA GLY A 367 14.43 12.03 -5.54
C GLY A 367 13.38 10.92 -5.66
N VAL A 368 13.83 9.67 -5.89
CA VAL A 368 12.95 8.52 -6.15
C VAL A 368 12.89 7.51 -4.99
N LEU A 369 13.76 7.60 -3.99
CA LEU A 369 13.84 6.62 -2.89
C LEU A 369 12.47 6.38 -2.23
N GLY A 370 11.75 7.44 -1.88
CA GLY A 370 10.42 7.31 -1.27
C GLY A 370 9.36 6.64 -2.16
N LEU A 371 9.44 6.81 -3.48
CA LEU A 371 8.52 6.14 -4.43
C LEU A 371 8.83 4.65 -4.52
N VAL A 372 10.12 4.32 -4.61
CA VAL A 372 10.59 2.93 -4.69
C VAL A 372 10.30 2.22 -3.36
N ALA A 373 10.55 2.85 -2.22
CA ALA A 373 10.25 2.28 -0.90
C ALA A 373 8.75 1.98 -0.77
N GLY A 374 7.87 2.88 -1.22
CA GLY A 374 6.43 2.64 -1.22
C GLY A 374 6.02 1.47 -2.12
N GLN A 375 6.65 1.34 -3.28
CA GLN A 375 6.43 0.20 -4.18
C GLN A 375 6.88 -1.13 -3.55
N VAL A 376 8.01 -1.14 -2.83
CA VAL A 376 8.48 -2.31 -2.09
C VAL A 376 7.53 -2.67 -0.96
N VAL A 377 7.00 -1.69 -0.21
CA VAL A 377 5.99 -1.95 0.83
C VAL A 377 4.78 -2.68 0.24
N VAL A 378 4.30 -2.25 -0.93
CA VAL A 378 3.14 -2.87 -1.60
C VAL A 378 3.47 -4.29 -2.09
N GLU A 379 4.63 -4.52 -2.69
CA GLU A 379 4.99 -5.81 -3.30
C GLU A 379 5.41 -6.87 -2.25
N TYR A 380 6.14 -6.46 -1.21
CA TYR A 380 6.71 -7.37 -0.23
C TYR A 380 5.96 -7.37 1.11
N GLY A 381 5.06 -6.41 1.35
CA GLY A 381 4.31 -6.31 2.59
C GLY A 381 5.23 -6.10 3.80
N ARG A 382 6.29 -5.30 3.66
CA ARG A 382 7.27 -4.99 4.70
C ARG A 382 7.55 -3.50 4.76
N PRO A 383 7.66 -2.86 5.94
CA PRO A 383 8.17 -1.51 6.04
C PRO A 383 9.56 -1.46 5.38
N THR A 384 9.84 -0.38 4.66
CA THR A 384 11.03 -0.30 3.80
C THR A 384 11.72 1.04 3.98
N ILE A 385 13.03 1.01 4.19
CA ILE A 385 13.94 2.14 4.23
C ILE A 385 14.97 1.99 3.11
N LEU A 386 15.00 2.94 2.18
CA LEU A 386 16.00 2.96 1.12
C LEU A 386 16.88 4.19 1.27
N CYS A 387 18.20 4.00 1.19
CA CYS A 387 19.20 5.02 1.42
C CYS A 387 20.14 5.20 0.24
N THR A 388 20.52 6.45 -0.03
CA THR A 388 21.74 6.76 -0.77
C THR A 388 22.85 7.14 0.19
N VAL A 389 24.11 7.01 -0.25
CA VAL A 389 25.29 7.25 0.59
C VAL A 389 26.18 8.28 -0.08
N GLU A 390 26.46 9.37 0.62
CA GLU A 390 27.31 10.48 0.18
C GLU A 390 28.19 10.91 1.35
N ASP A 391 29.50 11.04 1.14
CA ASP A 391 30.48 11.46 2.16
C ASP A 391 30.39 10.69 3.50
N GLY A 392 30.10 9.39 3.45
CA GLY A 392 29.95 8.54 4.62
C GLY A 392 28.64 8.74 5.40
N ILE A 393 27.73 9.58 4.90
CA ILE A 393 26.39 9.80 5.45
C ILE A 393 25.36 9.14 4.55
N ALA A 394 24.56 8.24 5.12
CA ALA A 394 23.40 7.67 4.47
C ALA A 394 22.21 8.62 4.63
N LYS A 395 21.56 8.99 3.52
CA LYS A 395 20.29 9.74 3.49
C LYS A 395 19.19 8.83 2.97
N GLY A 396 18.16 8.60 3.78
CA GLY A 396 17.13 7.61 3.54
C GLY A 396 15.73 8.17 3.39
N SER A 397 14.91 7.45 2.63
CA SER A 397 13.45 7.59 2.64
C SER A 397 12.83 6.30 3.12
N ALA A 398 11.89 6.40 4.04
CA ALA A 398 11.22 5.29 4.68
C ALA A 398 9.71 5.31 4.38
N ARG A 399 9.14 4.12 4.19
CA ARG A 399 7.71 3.89 3.99
C ARG A 399 7.27 2.69 4.82
N SER A 400 6.03 2.73 5.30
CA SER A 400 5.44 1.66 6.11
C SER A 400 4.07 1.28 5.58
N LEU A 401 3.56 0.15 6.07
CA LEU A 401 2.19 -0.29 5.86
C LEU A 401 1.33 0.12 7.08
N GLU A 402 0.03 0.14 6.85
CA GLU A 402 -0.94 0.40 7.92
C GLU A 402 -0.81 -0.63 9.05
N GLY A 403 -0.93 -0.16 10.29
CA GLY A 403 -0.70 -0.98 11.49
C GLY A 403 0.76 -0.99 11.97
N VAL A 404 1.72 -0.49 11.19
CA VAL A 404 3.12 -0.37 11.60
C VAL A 404 3.53 1.09 11.68
N ASN A 405 3.74 1.60 12.89
CA ASN A 405 4.21 2.96 13.13
C ASN A 405 5.73 3.06 12.94
N LEU A 406 6.15 3.59 11.79
CA LEU A 406 7.55 3.80 11.44
C LEU A 406 8.25 4.85 12.29
N TYR A 407 7.52 5.90 12.70
CA TYR A 407 8.08 6.95 13.54
C TYR A 407 8.50 6.37 14.90
N ASP A 408 7.68 5.52 15.51
CA ASP A 408 8.00 4.87 16.80
C ASP A 408 9.17 3.87 16.68
N LEU A 409 9.32 3.24 15.52
CA LEU A 409 10.47 2.38 15.22
C LEU A 409 11.76 3.19 15.16
N LEU A 410 11.74 4.32 14.45
CA LEU A 410 12.90 5.21 14.28
C LEU A 410 13.25 5.98 15.56
N LYS A 411 12.26 6.47 16.29
CA LYS A 411 12.43 7.21 17.56
C LYS A 411 13.19 6.39 18.60
N GLY A 412 12.97 5.07 18.62
CA GLY A 412 13.73 4.17 19.48
C GLY A 412 15.22 4.05 19.14
N GLN A 413 15.66 4.59 17.99
CA GLN A 413 17.01 4.49 17.45
C GLN A 413 17.69 5.86 17.27
N GLU A 414 17.19 6.91 17.93
CA GLU A 414 17.72 8.29 17.81
C GLU A 414 19.24 8.39 17.94
N HIS A 415 19.84 7.64 18.87
CA HIS A 415 21.28 7.59 19.09
C HIS A 415 22.12 7.12 17.89
N LEU A 416 21.52 6.44 16.91
CA LEU A 416 22.17 5.98 15.68
C LEU A 416 21.96 6.96 14.51
N LEU A 417 21.05 7.92 14.65
CA LEU A 417 20.60 8.81 13.59
C LEU A 417 21.23 10.21 13.77
N LEU A 418 21.58 10.85 12.65
CA LEU A 418 21.97 12.25 12.62
C LEU A 418 20.74 13.16 12.61
N SER A 419 19.69 12.74 11.89
CA SER A 419 18.37 13.37 11.89
C SER A 419 17.32 12.38 11.43
N PHE A 420 16.08 12.54 11.88
CA PHE A 420 14.92 11.81 11.34
C PHE A 420 13.64 12.62 11.56
N GLY A 421 12.62 12.34 10.76
CA GLY A 421 11.31 12.98 10.88
C GLY A 421 10.28 12.32 9.96
N GLY A 422 9.01 12.67 10.17
CA GLY A 422 7.89 12.19 9.36
C GLY A 422 6.70 11.75 10.21
N HIS A 423 5.89 10.86 9.63
CA HIS A 423 4.63 10.35 10.16
C HIS A 423 4.65 8.81 10.22
N PRO A 424 3.65 8.15 10.85
CA PRO A 424 3.65 6.69 11.01
C PRO A 424 3.87 5.87 9.73
N LEU A 425 3.45 6.38 8.56
CA LEU A 425 3.54 5.68 7.28
C LEU A 425 4.71 6.10 6.38
N ALA A 426 5.38 7.22 6.68
CA ALA A 426 6.42 7.78 5.82
C ALA A 426 7.37 8.66 6.62
N GLY A 427 8.67 8.58 6.33
CA GLY A 427 9.65 9.45 6.96
C GLY A 427 10.93 9.61 6.16
N GLY A 428 11.74 10.56 6.60
CA GLY A 428 13.12 10.78 6.15
C GLY A 428 14.08 10.59 7.32
N LEU A 429 15.29 10.12 7.04
CA LEU A 429 16.32 9.91 8.03
C LEU A 429 17.71 10.11 7.44
N SER A 430 18.68 10.44 8.28
CA SER A 430 20.09 10.41 7.95
C SER A 430 20.89 9.78 9.09
N PHE A 431 21.95 9.05 8.76
CA PHE A 431 22.83 8.38 9.72
C PHE A 431 24.22 8.17 9.12
N ARG A 432 25.22 7.92 9.96
CA ARG A 432 26.56 7.56 9.48
C ARG A 432 26.56 6.15 8.92
N LEU A 433 27.21 5.92 7.79
CA LEU A 433 27.26 4.63 7.11
C LEU A 433 27.73 3.49 8.03
N GLU A 434 28.65 3.79 8.95
CA GLU A 434 29.16 2.86 9.97
C GLU A 434 28.05 2.27 10.87
N ASN A 435 26.94 3.00 11.05
CA ASN A 435 25.80 2.56 11.86
C ASN A 435 24.83 1.64 11.09
N LEU A 436 25.02 1.41 9.78
CA LEU A 436 24.04 0.71 8.94
C LEU A 436 23.66 -0.67 9.50
N LEU A 437 24.65 -1.53 9.80
CA LEU A 437 24.38 -2.88 10.28
C LEU A 437 23.68 -2.88 11.64
N VAL A 438 24.12 -2.01 12.55
CA VAL A 438 23.52 -1.88 13.89
C VAL A 438 22.08 -1.38 13.80
N LEU A 439 21.81 -0.44 12.89
CA LEU A 439 20.48 0.10 12.65
C LEU A 439 19.54 -0.97 12.07
N ILE A 440 20.00 -1.78 11.10
CA ILE A 440 19.23 -2.90 10.54
C ILE A 440 18.79 -3.86 11.65
N GLU A 441 19.75 -4.34 12.43
CA GLU A 441 19.47 -5.32 13.50
C GLU A 441 18.55 -4.74 14.58
N SER A 442 18.77 -3.47 14.97
CA SER A 442 17.99 -2.82 16.02
C SER A 442 16.56 -2.54 15.59
N LEU A 443 16.35 -2.13 14.34
CA LEU A 443 15.01 -1.92 13.77
C LEU A 443 14.25 -3.23 13.61
N ASP A 444 14.92 -4.27 13.10
CA ASP A 444 14.28 -5.58 12.87
C ASP A 444 13.87 -6.25 14.19
N ARG A 445 14.75 -6.24 15.19
CA ARG A 445 14.43 -6.72 16.55
C ARG A 445 13.26 -5.97 17.16
N ARG A 446 13.23 -4.64 17.02
CA ARG A 446 12.14 -3.81 17.54
C ARG A 446 10.84 -4.09 16.81
N PHE A 447 10.89 -4.27 15.49
CA PHE A 447 9.74 -4.65 14.69
C PHE A 447 9.13 -5.96 15.19
N TRP A 448 9.92 -7.03 15.31
CA TRP A 448 9.41 -8.31 15.77
C TRP A 448 8.93 -8.29 17.23
N SER A 449 9.62 -7.56 18.10
CA SER A 449 9.20 -7.38 19.50
C SER A 449 7.84 -6.68 19.61
N GLN A 450 7.58 -5.69 18.76
CA GLN A 450 6.37 -4.88 18.82
C GLN A 450 5.19 -5.51 18.07
N TYR A 451 5.42 -6.14 16.92
CA TYR A 451 4.35 -6.60 16.04
C TYR A 451 4.19 -8.12 16.01
N GLY A 452 5.25 -8.90 16.28
CA GLY A 452 5.26 -10.37 16.38
C GLY A 452 4.99 -11.13 15.07
N GLN A 453 4.04 -10.67 14.26
CA GLN A 453 3.66 -11.20 12.96
C GLN A 453 3.28 -10.06 12.02
N LEU A 454 3.50 -10.29 10.73
CA LEU A 454 3.02 -9.38 9.70
C LEU A 454 1.58 -9.73 9.36
N GLN A 455 0.65 -8.91 9.84
CA GLN A 455 -0.75 -9.03 9.46
C GLN A 455 -0.94 -8.46 8.05
N SER A 456 -1.33 -9.31 7.09
CA SER A 456 -1.90 -8.80 5.84
C SER A 456 -3.27 -8.21 6.17
N LYS A 457 -3.43 -6.89 6.00
CA LYS A 457 -4.73 -6.25 6.20
C LYS A 457 -5.70 -6.81 5.17
N ALA A 458 -6.86 -7.27 5.64
CA ALA A 458 -7.89 -7.77 4.75
C ALA A 458 -8.33 -6.67 3.76
N ILE A 459 -8.55 -7.04 2.50
CA ILE A 459 -9.20 -6.17 1.53
C ILE A 459 -10.67 -6.08 1.94
N ALA A 460 -11.07 -4.91 2.43
CA ALA A 460 -12.48 -4.61 2.62
C ALA A 460 -13.18 -4.57 1.25
N ILE A 461 -14.26 -5.33 1.12
CA ILE A 461 -15.14 -5.39 -0.04
C ILE A 461 -16.43 -4.67 0.35
N ASP A 462 -16.79 -3.62 -0.38
CA ASP A 462 -17.94 -2.79 -0.05
C ASP A 462 -19.27 -3.48 -0.41
N LEU A 463 -19.31 -4.09 -1.61
CA LEU A 463 -20.53 -4.63 -2.20
C LEU A 463 -20.25 -5.91 -3.00
N GLU A 464 -21.15 -6.87 -2.92
CA GLU A 464 -21.21 -7.99 -3.87
C GLU A 464 -22.17 -7.63 -5.02
N VAL A 465 -21.72 -7.78 -6.27
CA VAL A 465 -22.47 -7.41 -7.47
C VAL A 465 -22.38 -8.49 -8.54
N LYS A 466 -23.38 -8.58 -9.40
CA LYS A 466 -23.35 -9.42 -10.60
C LYS A 466 -22.81 -8.62 -11.78
N ILE A 467 -22.32 -9.32 -12.81
CA ILE A 467 -21.90 -8.65 -14.06
C ILE A 467 -23.06 -7.84 -14.69
N THR A 468 -24.30 -8.31 -14.54
CA THR A 468 -25.50 -7.58 -15.01
C THR A 468 -25.75 -6.26 -14.30
N ASP A 469 -25.23 -6.10 -13.07
CA ASP A 469 -25.40 -4.86 -12.30
C ASP A 469 -24.36 -3.80 -12.71
N LEU A 470 -23.27 -4.20 -13.38
CA LEU A 470 -22.17 -3.34 -13.82
C LEU A 470 -22.55 -2.50 -15.04
N THR A 471 -23.62 -1.72 -14.92
CA THR A 471 -24.18 -0.91 -16.00
C THR A 471 -23.78 0.57 -15.89
N LYS A 472 -24.23 1.36 -16.87
CA LYS A 472 -24.12 2.81 -16.85
C LYS A 472 -24.86 3.43 -15.66
N GLU A 473 -25.99 2.85 -15.28
CA GLU A 473 -26.82 3.29 -14.17
C GLU A 473 -26.05 3.18 -12.86
N LEU A 474 -25.45 2.01 -12.58
CA LEU A 474 -24.57 1.81 -11.41
C LEU A 474 -23.40 2.79 -11.40
N PHE A 475 -22.76 2.99 -12.56
CA PHE A 475 -21.68 3.97 -12.66
C PHE A 475 -22.15 5.39 -12.28
N ASN A 476 -23.34 5.81 -12.76
CA ASN A 476 -23.90 7.12 -12.42
C ASN A 476 -24.32 7.21 -10.94
N GLU A 477 -24.77 6.11 -10.32
CA GLU A 477 -24.99 6.04 -8.87
C GLU A 477 -23.69 6.36 -8.12
N PHE A 478 -22.60 5.67 -8.42
CA PHE A 478 -21.32 5.92 -7.77
C PHE A 478 -20.74 7.29 -8.09
N LYS A 479 -20.93 7.80 -9.31
CA LYS A 479 -20.45 9.13 -9.69
C LYS A 479 -21.02 10.26 -8.84
N GLN A 480 -22.22 10.10 -8.28
CA GLN A 480 -22.78 11.08 -7.33
C GLN A 480 -21.95 11.20 -6.05
N LEU A 481 -21.15 10.19 -5.72
CA LEU A 481 -20.29 10.17 -4.54
C LEU A 481 -18.92 10.83 -4.77
N ASP A 482 -18.62 11.28 -6.00
CA ASP A 482 -17.40 12.02 -6.33
C ASP A 482 -17.25 13.28 -5.43
N PRO A 483 -16.02 13.68 -5.09
CA PRO A 483 -14.75 13.06 -5.46
C PRO A 483 -14.40 11.85 -4.56
N PHE A 484 -13.87 10.79 -5.18
CA PHE A 484 -13.24 9.69 -4.46
C PHE A 484 -11.78 9.99 -4.11
N GLY A 485 -11.30 9.48 -2.97
CA GLY A 485 -9.96 9.71 -2.43
C GLY A 485 -9.82 9.17 -1.01
N MET A 486 -8.83 9.65 -0.25
CA MET A 486 -8.76 9.33 1.18
C MET A 486 -10.00 9.88 1.89
N GLY A 487 -10.60 9.12 2.81
CA GLY A 487 -11.87 9.46 3.46
C GLY A 487 -13.12 9.13 2.62
N ASN A 488 -12.99 8.89 1.31
CA ASN A 488 -14.10 8.49 0.43
C ASN A 488 -13.56 7.55 -0.67
N PRO A 489 -13.17 6.31 -0.36
CA PRO A 489 -12.50 5.44 -1.33
C PRO A 489 -13.42 5.01 -2.48
N TYR A 490 -12.82 4.61 -3.60
CA TYR A 490 -13.57 3.97 -4.69
C TYR A 490 -14.23 2.68 -4.19
N PRO A 491 -15.47 2.38 -4.60
CA PRO A 491 -16.14 1.16 -4.21
C PRO A 491 -15.41 -0.07 -4.75
N ARG A 492 -15.05 -1.00 -3.86
CA ARG A 492 -14.51 -2.31 -4.19
C ARG A 492 -15.65 -3.31 -4.27
N LEU A 493 -15.85 -3.84 -5.47
CA LEU A 493 -16.97 -4.72 -5.78
C LEU A 493 -16.48 -6.15 -5.93
N LEU A 494 -17.16 -7.08 -5.29
CA LEU A 494 -16.93 -8.51 -5.48
C LEU A 494 -17.85 -9.04 -6.57
N VAL A 495 -17.25 -9.69 -7.57
CA VAL A 495 -17.96 -10.50 -8.56
C VAL A 495 -17.52 -11.94 -8.37
N ARG A 496 -18.47 -12.83 -8.09
CA ARG A 496 -18.19 -14.25 -7.88
C ARG A 496 -18.23 -15.03 -9.19
N ASP A 497 -17.48 -16.12 -9.20
CA ASP A 497 -17.63 -17.21 -10.17
C ASP A 497 -17.63 -16.73 -11.63
N CYS A 498 -16.57 -16.02 -11.99
CA CYS A 498 -16.37 -15.43 -13.30
C CYS A 498 -15.03 -15.87 -13.92
N LYS A 499 -14.90 -15.72 -15.23
CA LYS A 499 -13.74 -16.15 -16.00
C LYS A 499 -13.21 -15.03 -16.88
N PHE A 500 -11.89 -14.98 -17.02
CA PHE A 500 -11.20 -14.10 -17.96
C PHE A 500 -11.21 -14.67 -19.38
N LEU A 501 -11.73 -13.91 -20.33
CA LEU A 501 -11.77 -14.17 -21.77
C LEU A 501 -10.99 -13.08 -22.53
N GLU A 502 -10.65 -13.35 -23.79
CA GLU A 502 -9.99 -12.39 -24.71
C GLU A 502 -8.75 -11.70 -24.11
N VAL A 503 -7.99 -12.44 -23.28
CA VAL A 503 -6.85 -11.89 -22.56
C VAL A 503 -5.72 -11.54 -23.53
N SER A 504 -5.28 -10.29 -23.52
CA SER A 504 -4.20 -9.82 -24.39
C SER A 504 -3.27 -8.85 -23.68
N ASN A 505 -1.97 -8.94 -23.98
CA ASN A 505 -0.98 -7.99 -23.48
C ASN A 505 -0.73 -6.90 -24.51
N ALA A 506 -0.87 -5.65 -24.08
CA ALA A 506 -0.44 -4.49 -24.84
C ALA A 506 0.78 -3.85 -24.14
N ASN A 507 1.90 -3.77 -24.86
CA ASN A 507 2.97 -2.86 -24.47
C ASN A 507 2.56 -1.44 -24.83
N ILE A 508 2.68 -0.50 -23.88
CA ILE A 508 2.47 0.91 -24.19
C ILE A 508 3.55 1.36 -25.19
N ARG A 509 3.16 2.11 -26.23
CA ARG A 509 4.09 2.68 -27.21
C ARG A 509 4.08 4.20 -27.09
N THR A 510 5.26 4.82 -27.10
CA THR A 510 5.35 6.28 -27.28
C THR A 510 4.90 6.68 -28.68
N GLN A 511 4.68 7.97 -28.91
CA GLN A 511 4.33 8.52 -30.22
C GLN A 511 5.37 8.20 -31.32
N LYS A 512 6.63 7.93 -30.96
CA LYS A 512 7.69 7.49 -31.89
C LYS A 512 7.70 5.97 -32.12
N GLY A 513 6.68 5.24 -31.65
CA GLY A 513 6.58 3.79 -31.74
C GLY A 513 7.54 3.05 -30.79
N GLN A 514 8.24 3.76 -29.90
CA GLN A 514 9.17 3.12 -28.96
C GLN A 514 8.36 2.40 -27.89
N LYS A 515 8.69 1.13 -27.64
CA LYS A 515 8.10 0.36 -26.56
C LYS A 515 8.44 1.03 -25.23
N VAL A 516 7.42 1.49 -24.52
CA VAL A 516 7.51 1.74 -23.08
C VAL A 516 7.18 0.40 -22.44
N GLU A 517 8.12 -0.18 -21.70
CA GLU A 517 7.90 -1.41 -20.93
C GLU A 517 6.95 -1.15 -19.76
N TYR A 518 5.70 -0.85 -20.07
CA TYR A 518 4.57 -0.79 -19.15
C TYR A 518 3.55 -1.76 -19.72
N ILE A 519 3.30 -2.84 -18.98
CA ILE A 519 2.40 -3.91 -19.44
C ILE A 519 0.99 -3.54 -19.00
N LYS A 520 0.08 -3.63 -19.96
CA LYS A 520 -1.35 -3.56 -19.72
C LYS A 520 -1.95 -4.86 -20.25
N THR A 521 -2.58 -5.62 -19.38
CA THR A 521 -3.41 -6.76 -19.77
C THR A 521 -4.84 -6.29 -19.95
N GLN A 522 -5.40 -6.53 -21.13
CA GLN A 522 -6.82 -6.30 -21.39
C GLN A 522 -7.54 -7.65 -21.36
N TYR A 523 -8.75 -7.68 -20.83
CA TYR A 523 -9.56 -8.90 -20.73
C TYR A 523 -11.05 -8.59 -20.83
N VAL A 524 -11.85 -9.64 -21.01
CA VAL A 524 -13.30 -9.64 -20.86
C VAL A 524 -13.64 -10.55 -19.68
N LEU A 525 -14.31 -10.02 -18.67
CA LEU A 525 -14.83 -10.81 -17.57
C LEU A 525 -16.19 -11.37 -17.98
N SER A 526 -16.39 -12.68 -17.85
CA SER A 526 -17.65 -13.36 -18.18
C SER A 526 -18.14 -14.20 -17.02
N ASP A 527 -19.44 -14.15 -16.74
CA ASP A 527 -20.10 -15.06 -15.79
C ASP A 527 -20.55 -16.36 -16.50
N ARG A 528 -21.13 -17.29 -15.74
CA ARG A 528 -21.67 -18.56 -16.28
C ARG A 528 -22.88 -18.41 -17.20
N LEU A 529 -23.57 -17.27 -17.13
CA LEU A 529 -24.74 -16.97 -17.94
C LEU A 529 -24.36 -16.29 -19.27
N GLY A 530 -23.07 -15.97 -19.45
CA GLY A 530 -22.54 -15.32 -20.65
C GLY A 530 -22.64 -13.79 -20.62
N ASN A 531 -22.98 -13.18 -19.48
CA ASN A 531 -22.89 -11.72 -19.34
C ASN A 531 -21.42 -11.31 -19.28
N GLN A 532 -21.09 -10.20 -19.91
CA GLN A 532 -19.70 -9.78 -20.11
C GLN A 532 -19.47 -8.32 -19.78
N ILE A 533 -18.29 -8.03 -19.23
CA ILE A 533 -17.78 -6.68 -19.07
C ILE A 533 -16.29 -6.62 -19.41
N TYR A 534 -15.86 -5.54 -20.04
CA TYR A 534 -14.46 -5.34 -20.37
C TYR A 534 -13.66 -4.86 -19.18
N GLY A 535 -12.42 -5.31 -19.06
CA GLY A 535 -11.53 -4.86 -18.01
C GLY A 535 -10.08 -4.69 -18.45
N ASP A 536 -9.36 -3.95 -17.62
CA ASP A 536 -7.93 -3.70 -17.77
C ASP A 536 -7.20 -3.99 -16.45
N TRP A 537 -6.04 -4.62 -16.55
CA TRP A 537 -5.13 -4.86 -15.43
C TRP A 537 -3.76 -4.28 -15.77
N TRP A 538 -3.31 -3.31 -14.97
CA TRP A 538 -2.12 -2.52 -15.24
C TRP A 538 -0.94 -3.02 -14.40
N GLY A 539 0.23 -3.17 -15.03
CA GLY A 539 1.45 -3.59 -14.35
C GLY A 539 1.64 -5.11 -14.24
N HIS A 540 0.65 -5.89 -14.66
CA HIS A 540 0.65 -7.35 -14.61
C HIS A 540 0.57 -7.95 -16.02
N TYR A 541 1.00 -9.19 -16.15
CA TYR A 541 0.96 -9.96 -17.39
C TYR A 541 -0.26 -10.88 -17.46
N SER A 542 -0.68 -11.19 -18.68
CA SER A 542 -1.79 -12.13 -18.94
C SER A 542 -1.62 -13.50 -18.31
N TYR A 543 -0.39 -13.99 -18.11
CA TYR A 543 -0.14 -15.32 -17.53
C TYR A 543 -0.37 -15.36 -16.02
N GLU A 544 -0.48 -14.21 -15.36
CA GLU A 544 -0.81 -14.11 -13.94
C GLU A 544 -2.31 -14.30 -13.69
N LEU A 545 -3.16 -14.11 -14.73
CA LEU A 545 -4.60 -14.33 -14.60
C LEU A 545 -4.92 -15.84 -14.62
N PRO A 546 -5.88 -16.29 -13.79
CA PRO A 546 -6.30 -17.68 -13.79
C PRO A 546 -7.04 -18.03 -15.08
N ASP A 547 -6.88 -19.26 -15.53
CA ASP A 547 -7.60 -19.86 -16.66
C ASP A 547 -8.91 -20.54 -16.24
N THR A 548 -9.17 -20.60 -14.92
CA THR A 548 -10.35 -21.17 -14.27
C THR A 548 -11.37 -20.10 -13.88
N PHE A 549 -12.53 -20.55 -13.39
CA PHE A 549 -13.49 -19.65 -12.74
C PHE A 549 -12.92 -19.19 -11.39
N CYS A 550 -13.12 -17.93 -11.09
CA CYS A 550 -12.56 -17.26 -9.93
C CYS A 550 -13.52 -16.21 -9.41
N ASP A 551 -13.38 -15.89 -8.14
CA ASP A 551 -13.97 -14.67 -7.58
C ASP A 551 -12.99 -13.52 -7.84
N VAL A 552 -13.50 -12.33 -8.12
CA VAL A 552 -12.69 -11.15 -8.42
C VAL A 552 -13.15 -9.93 -7.62
N VAL A 553 -12.20 -9.13 -7.17
CA VAL A 553 -12.45 -7.80 -6.62
C VAL A 553 -12.10 -6.77 -7.68
N ILE A 554 -13.06 -5.90 -8.00
CA ILE A 554 -12.96 -4.93 -9.08
C ILE A 554 -13.38 -3.52 -8.64
N GLU A 555 -12.91 -2.52 -9.38
CA GLU A 555 -13.44 -1.15 -9.36
C GLU A 555 -14.09 -0.84 -10.71
N LEU A 556 -15.26 -0.19 -10.71
CA LEU A 556 -15.90 0.28 -11.93
C LEU A 556 -15.31 1.64 -12.36
N VAL A 557 -14.85 1.75 -13.60
CA VAL A 557 -14.08 2.92 -14.07
C VAL A 557 -14.59 3.44 -15.42
N ASP A 558 -14.61 4.77 -15.58
CA ASP A 558 -14.91 5.40 -16.88
C ASP A 558 -13.72 5.26 -17.83
N ASN A 559 -13.97 4.79 -19.05
CA ASN A 559 -13.01 4.80 -20.13
C ASN A 559 -13.40 5.86 -21.19
N PRO A 560 -12.92 7.10 -21.04
CA PRO A 560 -13.31 8.20 -21.94
C PRO A 560 -12.81 8.01 -23.38
N PHE A 561 -11.77 7.19 -23.61
CA PHE A 561 -11.27 6.90 -24.95
C PHE A 561 -12.20 5.97 -25.72
N ARG A 562 -12.71 4.93 -25.06
CA ARG A 562 -13.62 3.95 -25.66
C ARG A 562 -15.10 4.31 -25.48
N ARG A 563 -15.41 5.40 -24.76
CA ARG A 563 -16.77 5.86 -24.44
C ARG A 563 -17.64 4.75 -23.83
N ARG A 564 -17.03 3.95 -22.95
CA ARG A 564 -17.66 2.83 -22.25
C ARG A 564 -17.14 2.74 -20.82
N TYR A 565 -17.76 1.89 -20.02
CA TYR A 565 -17.32 1.56 -18.66
C TYR A 565 -16.52 0.28 -18.71
N ASP A 566 -15.34 0.30 -18.09
CA ASP A 566 -14.49 -0.87 -17.94
C ASP A 566 -14.37 -1.19 -16.44
N VAL A 567 -13.91 -2.39 -16.13
CA VAL A 567 -13.56 -2.80 -14.76
C VAL A 567 -12.06 -2.81 -14.59
N ARG A 568 -11.59 -2.32 -13.45
CA ARG A 568 -10.20 -2.47 -13.02
C ARG A 568 -10.12 -3.65 -12.07
N LEU A 569 -9.24 -4.60 -12.35
CA LEU A 569 -8.96 -5.71 -11.44
C LEU A 569 -8.11 -5.21 -10.26
N ILE A 570 -8.56 -5.49 -9.04
CA ILE A 570 -7.83 -5.21 -7.80
C ILE A 570 -7.19 -6.47 -7.26
N ASP A 571 -7.97 -7.56 -7.18
CA ASP A 571 -7.50 -8.86 -6.69
C ASP A 571 -8.39 -9.99 -7.23
N PHE A 572 -7.93 -11.24 -7.17
CA PHE A 572 -8.73 -12.40 -7.53
C PHE A 572 -8.38 -13.63 -6.68
N HIS A 573 -9.37 -14.48 -6.45
CA HIS A 573 -9.19 -15.79 -5.87
C HIS A 573 -9.60 -16.84 -6.89
N ALA A 574 -8.61 -17.53 -7.46
CA ALA A 574 -8.87 -18.73 -8.25
C ALA A 574 -9.56 -19.75 -7.34
N GLN A 575 -10.78 -20.17 -7.69
CA GLN A 575 -11.37 -21.31 -7.00
C GLN A 575 -10.44 -22.50 -7.24
N SER A 576 -9.96 -23.12 -6.17
CA SER A 576 -9.35 -24.45 -6.20
C SER A 576 -10.21 -25.32 -7.11
N ALA A 577 -9.58 -26.01 -8.06
CA ALA A 577 -10.24 -26.81 -9.09
C ALA A 577 -11.43 -27.62 -8.54
N PRO A 578 -12.48 -27.85 -9.35
CA PRO A 578 -13.48 -28.87 -9.01
C PRO A 578 -12.72 -30.17 -8.74
N LEU A 579 -12.95 -30.77 -7.57
CA LEU A 579 -12.50 -32.12 -7.27
C LEU A 579 -12.90 -33.03 -8.43
N SER A 580 -11.93 -33.42 -9.26
CA SER A 580 -12.06 -34.62 -10.07
C SER A 580 -12.16 -35.76 -9.09
N ALA A 581 -13.34 -36.38 -9.02
CA ALA A 581 -13.51 -37.69 -8.44
C ALA A 581 -12.49 -38.64 -9.09
N ASP A 582 -11.55 -39.13 -8.28
CA ASP A 582 -10.78 -40.37 -8.40
C ASP A 582 -9.36 -40.16 -7.86
N LEU A 583 -9.24 -40.18 -6.53
CA LEU A 583 -8.00 -40.50 -5.81
C LEU A 583 -8.33 -41.64 -4.83
N PRO A 584 -7.46 -42.68 -4.70
CA PRO A 584 -7.80 -43.93 -4.00
C PRO A 584 -8.11 -43.71 -2.51
N SER A 585 -9.00 -44.54 -1.97
CA SER A 585 -9.38 -44.58 -0.56
C SER A 585 -8.17 -44.88 0.33
N LEU A 586 -7.60 -43.89 1.00
CA LEU A 586 -6.60 -44.12 2.05
C LEU A 586 -7.27 -44.71 3.29
N ALA A 587 -6.70 -45.84 3.72
CA ALA A 587 -7.18 -46.72 4.77
C ALA A 587 -7.35 -46.03 6.13
N SER A 588 -8.49 -46.29 6.76
CA SER A 588 -8.71 -46.04 8.18
C SER A 588 -7.94 -47.09 9.01
N THR A 589 -6.74 -46.79 9.47
CA THR A 589 -6.12 -47.54 10.56
C THR A 589 -6.56 -46.95 11.90
N SER A 590 -7.66 -47.48 12.41
CA SER A 590 -8.17 -47.16 13.75
C SER A 590 -7.13 -47.43 14.83
N LEU A 591 -6.78 -46.41 15.62
CA LEU A 591 -6.16 -46.56 16.95
C LEU A 591 -6.92 -47.63 17.74
N LYS A 592 -6.18 -48.65 18.20
CA LYS A 592 -6.70 -49.80 18.96
C LYS A 592 -7.47 -49.29 20.19
N SER A 593 -8.61 -49.93 20.46
CA SER A 593 -9.58 -49.54 21.49
C SER A 593 -9.04 -49.44 22.92
N SER A 594 -7.86 -50.00 23.20
CA SER A 594 -7.26 -50.00 24.54
C SER A 594 -6.58 -48.68 24.94
N ASP A 595 -6.22 -47.82 23.99
CA ASP A 595 -5.52 -46.54 24.29
C ASP A 595 -6.48 -45.33 24.35
N ARG A 596 -7.78 -45.54 24.08
CA ARG A 596 -8.80 -44.48 24.04
C ARG A 596 -9.25 -43.98 25.42
N ALA A 597 -8.93 -44.70 26.50
CA ALA A 597 -9.45 -44.42 27.84
C ALA A 597 -8.83 -43.17 28.51
N ASN A 598 -7.74 -42.62 27.98
CA ASN A 598 -6.98 -41.54 28.63
C ASN A 598 -6.76 -40.29 27.74
N LEU A 599 -7.50 -40.15 26.64
CA LEU A 599 -7.36 -38.99 25.75
C LEU A 599 -8.03 -37.76 26.36
N LYS A 600 -7.24 -36.72 26.66
CA LYS A 600 -7.77 -35.37 26.95
C LYS A 600 -8.22 -34.74 25.64
N ILE A 601 -9.54 -34.51 25.51
CA ILE A 601 -10.12 -33.78 24.40
C ILE A 601 -10.05 -32.29 24.73
N ILE A 602 -9.47 -31.49 23.82
CA ILE A 602 -9.37 -30.02 23.93
C ILE A 602 -10.31 -29.41 22.90
N ASP A 603 -11.35 -28.68 23.34
CA ASP A 603 -12.26 -27.94 22.45
C ASP A 603 -11.71 -26.53 22.20
N LEU A 604 -11.24 -26.28 20.97
CA LEU A 604 -10.62 -25.02 20.54
C LEU A 604 -11.62 -23.86 20.35
N ARG A 605 -12.90 -24.03 20.73
CA ARG A 605 -13.96 -23.01 20.61
C ARG A 605 -14.33 -22.34 21.94
N GLY A 606 -13.59 -22.61 23.02
CA GLY A 606 -13.79 -21.97 24.33
C GLY A 606 -15.09 -22.36 25.05
N ARG A 607 -15.61 -23.58 24.83
CA ARG A 607 -16.81 -24.09 25.53
C ARG A 607 -16.42 -25.18 26.53
N ASP A 608 -17.15 -25.26 27.64
CA ASP A 608 -16.99 -26.33 28.63
C ASP A 608 -17.13 -27.72 27.99
N LEU A 609 -16.41 -28.70 28.56
CA LEU A 609 -16.35 -30.11 28.14
C LEU A 609 -17.74 -30.66 27.79
N VAL A 610 -18.02 -30.75 26.49
CA VAL A 610 -19.22 -31.43 25.96
C VAL A 610 -18.98 -32.94 26.09
N GLU A 611 -19.91 -33.67 26.69
CA GLU A 611 -19.90 -35.14 26.65
C GLU A 611 -20.04 -35.59 25.18
N PHE A 612 -19.01 -36.28 24.66
CA PHE A 612 -18.95 -36.73 23.26
C PHE A 612 -19.53 -38.13 23.09
N ASP A 613 -20.42 -38.28 22.09
CA ASP A 613 -20.88 -39.58 21.62
C ASP A 613 -19.81 -40.21 20.70
N GLN A 614 -19.24 -41.34 21.13
CA GLN A 614 -18.00 -41.93 20.57
C GLN A 614 -18.17 -42.52 19.15
N GLY A 615 -19.39 -42.54 18.60
CA GLY A 615 -19.72 -43.10 17.28
C GLY A 615 -19.61 -42.14 16.09
N LEU A 616 -19.35 -40.84 16.31
CA LEU A 616 -19.48 -39.77 15.29
C LEU A 616 -18.20 -38.92 15.14
N ILE A 617 -17.02 -39.52 15.23
CA ILE A 617 -15.74 -38.79 15.19
C ILE A 617 -14.85 -39.27 14.05
N THR A 618 -14.43 -38.34 13.20
CA THR A 618 -13.29 -38.51 12.30
C THR A 618 -12.01 -38.20 13.09
N THR A 619 -11.09 -39.14 13.21
CA THR A 619 -9.82 -38.93 13.93
C THR A 619 -8.66 -38.72 12.95
N CYS A 620 -7.87 -37.67 13.15
CA CYS A 620 -6.58 -37.49 12.48
C CYS A 620 -5.46 -37.93 13.42
N ASP A 621 -4.80 -39.05 13.12
CA ASP A 621 -3.79 -39.68 13.95
C ASP A 621 -2.34 -39.35 13.57
N ARG A 622 -2.17 -38.44 12.59
CA ARG A 622 -0.89 -37.81 12.24
C ARG A 622 -0.95 -36.28 12.36
N CYS A 623 0.19 -35.63 12.57
CA CYS A 623 0.25 -34.18 12.48
C CYS A 623 -0.03 -33.75 11.03
N PRO A 624 -0.96 -32.82 10.77
CA PRO A 624 -1.14 -32.27 9.44
C PRO A 624 0.14 -31.60 8.94
N GLN A 625 0.38 -31.68 7.65
CA GLN A 625 1.59 -31.14 7.01
C GLN A 625 1.39 -29.70 6.51
N SER A 626 0.14 -29.28 6.33
CA SER A 626 -0.23 -27.92 5.91
C SER A 626 -1.67 -27.59 6.30
N TRP A 627 -2.05 -26.31 6.17
CA TRP A 627 -3.44 -25.89 6.33
C TRP A 627 -4.36 -26.49 5.27
N GLN A 628 -3.84 -26.74 4.06
CA GLN A 628 -4.60 -27.37 2.99
C GLN A 628 -4.88 -28.84 3.29
N ASP A 629 -3.91 -29.55 3.87
CA ASP A 629 -4.05 -30.92 4.38
C ASP A 629 -5.09 -30.97 5.52
N LEU A 630 -5.01 -30.06 6.49
CA LEU A 630 -6.01 -29.95 7.55
C LEU A 630 -7.42 -29.63 7.03
N ASN A 631 -7.55 -28.68 6.09
CA ASN A 631 -8.84 -28.33 5.48
C ASN A 631 -9.44 -29.52 4.73
N THR A 632 -8.63 -30.32 4.05
CA THR A 632 -9.10 -31.55 3.40
C THR A 632 -9.68 -32.54 4.41
N ILE A 633 -9.07 -32.65 5.59
CA ILE A 633 -9.56 -33.51 6.68
C ILE A 633 -10.85 -32.93 7.30
N ILE A 634 -10.92 -31.61 7.48
CA ILE A 634 -12.11 -30.89 7.94
C ILE A 634 -13.28 -31.10 6.96
N ASP A 635 -13.03 -30.98 5.66
CA ASP A 635 -14.04 -31.15 4.62
C ASP A 635 -14.61 -32.57 4.61
N ARG A 636 -13.76 -33.59 4.83
CA ARG A 636 -14.22 -34.98 4.97
C ARG A 636 -15.06 -35.21 6.23
N ALA A 637 -14.65 -34.62 7.36
CA ALA A 637 -15.43 -34.68 8.59
C ALA A 637 -16.80 -34.02 8.41
N ASN A 638 -16.84 -32.85 7.75
CA ASN A 638 -18.06 -32.13 7.41
C ASN A 638 -18.97 -32.92 6.46
N GLN A 639 -18.41 -33.52 5.40
CA GLN A 639 -19.15 -34.38 4.46
C GLN A 639 -19.77 -35.60 5.15
N SER A 640 -19.09 -36.15 6.15
CA SER A 640 -19.56 -37.29 6.93
C SER A 640 -20.46 -36.90 8.11
N GLN A 641 -20.70 -35.59 8.31
CA GLN A 641 -21.36 -35.02 9.50
C GLN A 641 -20.76 -35.51 10.83
N GLN A 642 -19.44 -35.70 10.85
CA GLN A 642 -18.70 -36.14 12.02
C GLN A 642 -17.87 -35.00 12.61
N SER A 643 -17.62 -35.05 13.91
CA SER A 643 -16.67 -34.13 14.55
C SER A 643 -15.23 -34.57 14.23
N LEU A 644 -14.33 -33.61 13.98
CA LEU A 644 -12.91 -33.91 13.79
C LEU A 644 -12.17 -33.87 15.12
N ALA A 645 -11.43 -34.94 15.44
CA ALA A 645 -10.49 -34.97 16.54
C ALA A 645 -9.06 -35.15 16.02
N LEU A 646 -8.16 -34.23 16.37
CA LEU A 646 -6.73 -34.39 16.10
C LEU A 646 -6.09 -35.16 17.26
N VAL A 647 -5.64 -36.37 17.01
CA VAL A 647 -5.14 -37.33 18.01
C VAL A 647 -3.83 -37.95 17.51
N TYR A 648 -2.79 -37.14 17.41
CA TYR A 648 -1.49 -37.58 16.91
C TYR A 648 -0.39 -37.39 17.97
N PRO A 649 0.66 -38.23 17.98
CA PRO A 649 1.79 -38.07 18.89
C PRO A 649 2.63 -36.84 18.50
N PRO A 650 3.32 -36.17 19.44
CA PRO A 650 4.20 -35.05 19.13
C PRO A 650 5.17 -35.40 17.99
N PRO A 651 5.40 -34.51 17.00
CA PRO A 651 6.31 -34.78 15.90
C PRO A 651 7.68 -35.21 16.42
N VAL A 652 8.18 -36.34 15.92
CA VAL A 652 9.44 -36.88 16.39
C VAL A 652 10.58 -35.94 16.00
N GLN A 653 11.47 -35.61 16.94
CA GLN A 653 12.69 -34.83 16.69
C GLN A 653 13.74 -35.68 15.96
N MET A 654 13.43 -36.14 14.76
CA MET A 654 14.40 -36.73 13.84
C MET A 654 14.82 -35.69 12.80
N ASN A 655 16.03 -35.85 12.25
CA ASN A 655 16.46 -35.14 11.05
C ASN A 655 16.54 -36.15 9.89
N GLY A 656 16.49 -35.65 8.65
CA GLY A 656 16.51 -36.47 7.44
C GLY A 656 17.70 -37.41 7.35
N ILE A 657 18.84 -37.06 7.98
CA ILE A 657 20.01 -37.94 8.09
C ILE A 657 19.70 -39.19 8.91
N ASN A 658 18.99 -39.05 10.03
CA ASN A 658 18.59 -40.17 10.87
C ASN A 658 17.51 -41.02 10.18
N VAL A 659 16.53 -40.39 9.54
CA VAL A 659 15.53 -41.10 8.73
C VAL A 659 16.20 -41.93 7.64
N TRP A 660 17.18 -41.36 6.93
CA TRP A 660 17.95 -42.08 5.90
C TRP A 660 18.72 -43.27 6.48
N LYS A 661 19.36 -43.11 7.65
CA LYS A 661 20.04 -44.22 8.34
C LYS A 661 19.08 -45.35 8.71
N ILE A 662 17.87 -45.03 9.15
CA ILE A 662 16.83 -46.02 9.49
C ILE A 662 16.39 -46.75 8.22
N LEU A 663 16.09 -46.03 7.15
CA LEU A 663 15.70 -46.60 5.85
C LEU A 663 16.79 -47.54 5.30
N VAL A 664 18.05 -47.14 5.32
CA VAL A 664 19.19 -47.99 4.93
C VAL A 664 19.33 -49.21 5.86
N GLY A 665 19.08 -49.04 7.17
CA GLY A 665 19.07 -50.13 8.14
C GLY A 665 17.99 -51.17 7.85
N ILE A 666 16.78 -50.73 7.51
CA ILE A 666 15.66 -51.57 7.08
C ILE A 666 16.02 -52.29 5.79
N ALA A 667 16.52 -51.57 4.78
CA ALA A 667 16.95 -52.14 3.51
C ALA A 667 17.98 -53.27 3.69
N LYS A 668 19.01 -53.06 4.54
CA LYS A 668 20.01 -54.08 4.90
C LYS A 668 19.40 -55.30 5.59
N TYR A 669 18.42 -55.09 6.45
CA TYR A 669 17.76 -56.18 7.18
C TYR A 669 16.91 -57.03 6.24
N LEU A 670 16.07 -56.39 5.43
CA LEU A 670 15.19 -57.08 4.48
C LEU A 670 16.00 -57.81 3.40
N SER A 671 17.04 -57.18 2.84
CA SER A 671 17.89 -57.80 1.82
C SER A 671 18.65 -59.03 2.32
N ARG A 672 19.03 -59.05 3.61
CA ARG A 672 19.72 -60.18 4.23
C ARG A 672 18.77 -61.31 4.64
N THR A 673 17.54 -60.98 5.03
CA THR A 673 16.60 -61.95 5.63
C THR A 673 15.56 -62.47 4.65
N GLY A 674 15.38 -61.81 3.50
CA GLY A 674 14.34 -62.12 2.52
C GLY A 674 12.92 -61.88 3.07
N LYS A 675 12.79 -61.09 4.14
CA LYS A 675 11.50 -60.72 4.73
C LYS A 675 10.92 -59.51 4.02
N GLU A 676 9.61 -59.38 4.10
CA GLU A 676 8.83 -58.27 3.57
C GLU A 676 8.45 -57.30 4.71
N ILE A 677 8.22 -56.04 4.38
CA ILE A 677 7.66 -55.04 5.29
C ILE A 677 6.40 -54.44 4.67
N ARG A 678 5.37 -54.18 5.48
CA ARG A 678 4.20 -53.43 5.01
C ARG A 678 4.47 -51.93 5.00
N ARG A 679 3.84 -51.18 4.10
CA ARG A 679 3.99 -49.72 4.01
C ARG A 679 3.66 -49.04 5.33
N SER A 680 2.58 -49.42 6.00
CA SER A 680 2.20 -48.91 7.33
C SER A 680 3.34 -49.04 8.37
N GLN A 681 4.02 -50.19 8.38
CA GLN A 681 5.14 -50.48 9.28
C GLN A 681 6.40 -49.69 8.90
N LEU A 682 6.56 -49.37 7.62
CA LEU A 682 7.65 -48.54 7.14
C LEU A 682 7.43 -47.07 7.55
N VAL A 683 6.22 -46.55 7.35
CA VAL A 683 5.80 -45.20 7.79
C VAL A 683 5.99 -45.04 9.29
N GLU A 684 5.55 -46.03 10.09
CA GLU A 684 5.72 -46.01 11.56
C GLU A 684 7.20 -45.89 11.98
N LYS A 685 8.11 -46.54 11.24
CA LYS A 685 9.55 -46.52 11.54
C LYS A 685 10.25 -45.25 11.06
N LEU A 686 9.76 -44.64 9.98
CA LEU A 686 10.41 -43.49 9.34
C LEU A 686 9.81 -42.15 9.76
N GLY A 687 8.55 -42.12 10.19
CA GLY A 687 7.80 -40.89 10.45
C GLY A 687 7.45 -40.10 9.18
N ILE A 688 7.49 -40.74 8.00
CA ILE A 688 7.19 -40.14 6.70
C ILE A 688 6.09 -40.96 6.02
N ASP A 689 4.93 -40.33 5.82
CA ASP A 689 3.76 -40.92 5.14
C ASP A 689 3.62 -40.43 3.68
N ASP A 690 4.38 -39.40 3.31
CA ASP A 690 4.36 -38.84 1.96
C ASP A 690 4.97 -39.82 0.95
N GLN A 691 4.18 -40.16 -0.07
CA GLN A 691 4.53 -41.16 -1.06
C GLN A 691 5.69 -40.73 -1.96
N ASP A 692 5.73 -39.45 -2.35
CA ASP A 692 6.75 -38.92 -3.23
C ASP A 692 8.10 -38.88 -2.50
N VAL A 693 8.09 -38.49 -1.21
CA VAL A 693 9.28 -38.51 -0.36
C VAL A 693 9.77 -39.95 -0.12
N LEU A 694 8.87 -40.91 0.12
CA LEU A 694 9.25 -42.33 0.22
C LEU A 694 9.85 -42.86 -1.09
N GLN A 695 9.28 -42.46 -2.23
CA GLN A 695 9.76 -42.85 -3.54
C GLN A 695 11.18 -42.33 -3.81
N LEU A 696 11.49 -41.09 -3.44
CA LEU A 696 12.85 -40.55 -3.47
C LEU A 696 13.82 -41.40 -2.64
N GLY A 697 13.39 -41.87 -1.46
CA GLY A 697 14.18 -42.76 -0.62
C GLY A 697 14.46 -44.12 -1.28
N PHE A 698 13.47 -44.69 -1.96
CA PHE A 698 13.65 -45.94 -2.72
C PHE A 698 14.54 -45.75 -3.94
N ASP A 699 14.41 -44.63 -4.65
CA ASP A 699 15.24 -44.30 -5.80
C ASP A 699 16.70 -44.10 -5.39
N GLU A 700 16.95 -43.46 -4.25
CA GLU A 700 18.29 -43.37 -3.69
C GLU A 700 18.80 -44.75 -3.27
N LEU A 701 18.00 -45.60 -2.61
CA LEU A 701 18.41 -46.98 -2.27
C LEU A 701 18.81 -47.80 -3.51
N ARG A 702 18.12 -47.61 -4.64
CA ARG A 702 18.47 -48.26 -5.92
C ARG A 702 19.86 -47.87 -6.41
N GLN A 703 20.27 -46.62 -6.21
CA GLN A 703 21.63 -46.16 -6.52
C GLN A 703 22.70 -46.82 -5.62
N TYR A 704 22.32 -47.25 -4.41
CA TYR A 704 23.20 -47.98 -3.48
C TYR A 704 23.19 -49.51 -3.72
N GLY A 705 22.58 -50.00 -4.79
CA GLY A 705 22.60 -51.41 -5.18
C GLY A 705 21.50 -52.27 -4.55
N TYR A 706 20.44 -51.65 -4.03
CA TYR A 706 19.23 -52.36 -3.60
C TYR A 706 18.21 -52.42 -4.75
N VAL A 707 17.39 -53.48 -4.79
CA VAL A 707 16.17 -53.53 -5.60
C VAL A 707 15.00 -53.41 -4.64
N VAL A 708 14.09 -52.48 -4.92
CA VAL A 708 12.88 -52.25 -4.13
C VAL A 708 11.68 -52.60 -5.01
N ASP A 709 11.01 -53.69 -4.66
CA ASP A 709 9.80 -54.18 -5.30
C ASP A 709 8.60 -53.88 -4.39
N ILE A 710 7.58 -53.24 -4.96
CA ILE A 710 6.34 -52.87 -4.27
C ILE A 710 5.22 -53.67 -4.93
N ASP A 711 4.51 -54.47 -4.14
CA ASP A 711 3.38 -55.28 -4.61
C ASP A 711 2.14 -54.38 -4.76
N ASP A 712 1.78 -54.07 -6.01
CA ASP A 712 0.63 -53.24 -6.40
C ASP A 712 -0.62 -54.09 -6.64
N ASP A 713 -0.95 -54.98 -5.69
CA ASP A 713 -2.20 -55.73 -5.74
C ASP A 713 -3.37 -54.78 -5.43
N HIS A 714 -4.22 -54.49 -6.43
CA HIS A 714 -5.24 -53.41 -6.39
C HIS A 714 -6.32 -53.59 -5.30
N GLU A 715 -6.32 -54.70 -4.55
CA GLU A 715 -7.25 -54.98 -3.45
C GLU A 715 -6.65 -54.77 -2.04
N ASP A 716 -5.32 -54.70 -1.84
CA ASP A 716 -4.70 -54.48 -0.51
C ASP A 716 -4.22 -53.01 -0.37
N LEU A 717 -4.87 -52.24 0.51
CA LEU A 717 -4.56 -50.84 0.76
C LEU A 717 -3.19 -50.62 1.44
N ASP A 718 -2.58 -51.67 2.01
CA ASP A 718 -1.28 -51.62 2.70
C ASP A 718 -0.22 -52.43 1.93
N GLN A 719 0.38 -51.77 0.94
CA GLN A 719 1.37 -52.32 0.01
C GLN A 719 2.51 -53.07 0.72
N LYS A 720 2.88 -54.24 0.18
CA LYS A 720 4.04 -55.01 0.64
C LYS A 720 5.30 -54.56 -0.10
N ILE A 721 6.37 -54.36 0.66
CA ILE A 721 7.65 -53.87 0.15
C ILE A 721 8.72 -54.92 0.40
N CYS A 722 9.34 -55.37 -0.69
CA CYS A 722 10.44 -56.31 -0.71
C CYS A 722 11.71 -55.58 -1.12
N ILE A 723 12.79 -55.74 -0.35
CA ILE A 723 14.09 -55.15 -0.68
C ILE A 723 15.13 -56.25 -0.81
N SER A 724 15.74 -56.38 -1.97
CA SER A 724 16.85 -57.31 -2.25
C SER A 724 18.13 -56.54 -2.64
N SER A 725 19.28 -57.20 -2.73
CA SER A 725 20.56 -56.56 -3.08
C SER A 725 21.18 -57.18 -4.33
N ILE A 726 21.71 -56.37 -5.23
CA ILE A 726 22.40 -56.82 -6.44
C ILE A 726 23.88 -57.11 -6.14
N PRO A 727 24.47 -58.21 -6.62
CA PRO A 727 25.91 -58.45 -6.48
C PRO A 727 26.74 -57.47 -7.33
N LYS A 728 27.52 -56.63 -6.65
CA LYS A 728 28.62 -55.76 -7.13
C LYS A 728 28.70 -55.51 -8.64
N THR A 729 28.23 -54.34 -9.06
CA THR A 729 28.83 -53.55 -10.14
C THR A 729 28.93 -52.08 -9.69
N GLU A 730 29.98 -51.40 -10.18
CA GLU A 730 30.54 -50.09 -9.79
C GLU A 730 29.67 -49.17 -8.92
N HIS A 731 30.17 -48.85 -7.72
CA HIS A 731 29.55 -47.92 -6.79
C HIS A 731 29.59 -46.48 -7.35
N LEU A 732 28.43 -45.92 -7.69
CA LEU A 732 28.27 -44.48 -7.87
C LEU A 732 28.18 -43.81 -6.49
N SER A 733 29.21 -43.04 -6.12
CA SER A 733 29.20 -42.23 -4.91
C SER A 733 28.47 -40.91 -5.16
N VAL A 734 27.14 -40.92 -5.06
CA VAL A 734 26.37 -39.68 -4.94
C VAL A 734 25.83 -39.61 -3.50
N PRO A 735 26.16 -38.57 -2.72
CA PRO A 735 25.59 -38.39 -1.39
C PRO A 735 24.06 -38.29 -1.49
N SER A 736 23.33 -39.03 -0.66
CA SER A 736 21.89 -38.88 -0.50
C SER A 736 21.58 -37.46 -0.04
N GLN A 737 21.10 -36.60 -0.94
CA GLN A 737 20.75 -35.22 -0.63
C GLN A 737 19.26 -34.95 -0.81
N LEU A 738 18.62 -35.58 -1.80
CA LEU A 738 17.23 -35.27 -2.16
C LEU A 738 16.26 -35.84 -1.14
N PHE A 739 16.41 -37.12 -0.75
CA PHE A 739 15.58 -37.71 0.30
C PHE A 739 15.81 -37.01 1.64
N ILE A 740 17.06 -36.69 1.99
CA ILE A 740 17.39 -36.02 3.25
C ILE A 740 16.78 -34.61 3.31
N GLN A 741 16.86 -33.84 2.21
CA GLN A 741 16.25 -32.51 2.12
C GLN A 741 14.73 -32.58 2.19
N ALA A 742 14.10 -33.46 1.41
CA ALA A 742 12.65 -33.62 1.40
C ALA A 742 12.12 -34.11 2.76
N ALA A 743 12.82 -35.05 3.41
CA ALA A 743 12.51 -35.51 4.76
C ALA A 743 12.66 -34.39 5.81
N ASN A 744 13.72 -33.57 5.72
CA ASN A 744 13.90 -32.44 6.63
C ASN A 744 12.79 -31.39 6.46
N GLU A 745 12.40 -31.08 5.23
CA GLU A 745 11.33 -30.14 4.93
C GLU A 745 9.99 -30.63 5.49
N LEU A 746 9.65 -31.90 5.27
CA LEU A 746 8.41 -32.48 5.75
C LEU A 746 8.37 -32.55 7.29
N LEU A 747 9.47 -32.93 7.93
CA LEU A 747 9.59 -32.93 9.39
C LEU A 747 9.54 -31.51 9.97
N PHE A 748 10.12 -30.52 9.29
CA PHE A 748 10.04 -29.12 9.67
C PHE A 748 8.59 -28.60 9.58
N GLN A 749 7.88 -28.92 8.49
CA GLN A 749 6.48 -28.55 8.30
C GLN A 749 5.60 -29.13 9.41
N GLN A 750 5.77 -30.42 9.75
CA GLN A 750 5.05 -31.04 10.87
C GLN A 750 5.37 -30.38 12.21
N GLN A 751 6.65 -30.10 12.50
CA GLN A 751 7.05 -29.43 13.75
C GLN A 751 6.53 -27.99 13.82
N PHE A 752 6.56 -27.26 12.70
CA PHE A 752 6.03 -25.92 12.61
C PHE A 752 4.52 -25.93 12.81
N PHE A 753 3.81 -26.81 12.12
CA PHE A 753 2.36 -26.91 12.20
C PHE A 753 1.87 -27.33 13.58
N ASP A 754 2.54 -28.31 14.21
CA ASP A 754 2.25 -28.70 15.60
C ASP A 754 2.45 -27.54 16.59
N ARG A 755 3.53 -26.76 16.44
CA ARG A 755 3.74 -25.55 17.25
C ARG A 755 2.67 -24.49 17.03
N GLN A 756 2.18 -24.33 15.79
CA GLN A 756 1.06 -23.43 15.50
C GLN A 756 -0.23 -23.93 16.18
N LEU A 757 -0.56 -25.22 16.06
CA LEU A 757 -1.73 -25.80 16.73
C LEU A 757 -1.65 -25.67 18.27
N LEU A 758 -0.46 -25.84 18.85
CA LEU A 758 -0.23 -25.64 20.28
C LEU A 758 -0.25 -24.16 20.70
N SER A 759 0.19 -23.22 19.86
CA SER A 759 0.13 -21.78 20.19
C SER A 759 -1.31 -21.27 20.25
N PHE A 760 -2.22 -21.81 19.42
CA PHE A 760 -3.66 -21.55 19.53
C PHE A 760 -4.24 -22.04 20.87
N SER A 761 -3.64 -23.04 21.52
CA SER A 761 -4.08 -23.54 22.84
C SER A 761 -3.67 -22.65 24.02
N GLN A 762 -2.70 -21.73 23.84
CA GLN A 762 -2.23 -20.83 24.91
C GLN A 762 -2.95 -19.48 24.94
N VAL A 763 -3.77 -19.20 23.92
CA VAL A 763 -4.50 -17.93 23.75
C VAL A 763 -6.02 -18.09 23.96
N ALA A 764 -6.49 -19.33 24.17
CA ALA A 764 -7.91 -19.66 24.40
C ALA A 764 -8.25 -19.82 25.89
#